data_AF-A0A9D5GW56-F1
#
_entry.id   AF-A0A9D5GW56-F1
#
_cell.length_a   1.000
_cell.length_b   1.000
_cell.length_c   1.000
_cell.angle_alpha   90.00
_cell.angle_beta   90.00
_cell.angle_gamma   90.00
#
_symmetry.space_group_name_H-M   'P 1'
#
loop_
_entity.id
_entity.type
_entity.pdbx_description
1 polymer ?
#
loop_
_entity_poly.entity_id
_entity_poly.type
_entity_poly.pdbx_seq_one_letter_code
_entity_poly.pdbx_strand_id
1 'polypeptide(L)'
;MLVSDVLEYEKKRLRTECMEKCLYHGSGSASPMALFGSGAEIKHLELEKHSLSVDVYHSNINAIDDKELLMFFEKNTSGSICAVYKFQGMGKDPPDREKWGKITFLSPDAAKRAVELDGDEFCGSNLKILPSQSAMGGDKTFLFPEVKARIFWPRRLSRGFGIVICDKNDVNFMLRDFYNLAIGGRYVRCAPSNKSMDGIMISGLDRELQETEILDVLRNATSRRILDFFVVRGEAVGNPPCSACEEALFKVISPLMPKVDPHISSCRVQVFPPEPKDSYMRALINFDGRLHLEAAKALEEIEGKVLPGCLSWQKIMCEQLFHSSLIFPAPVYHVIAEQLEKILANFNNLNGLEWNLNRTANGSHRLKITANATKTVAEVRRPLEELSRGKLIDHGSLPPAALQLILSREGISLKCSIQQETKTYIVFDWPSLNLRIFGSPEKIALAQQKLIQSLLSLHEEKQLVIPLRGRDLPPDLMKQVVKTFGPDLQGLKEKVPGADLKLNTRQQAIFLNGNKELKPRVEEITLEVACSSIHLVERLDTGPSCPVCLCEVEDGYQLEGCRHLFCRLCLVEQCESAIRNQGSFPICCAHTGCGDPILLTDFRTLLSNDKLDELFRASLRAFVASSSGTYRFCPSPDCPSIYRVADPDTGSEPFTCGACYSDTCTKCHLEYHPFVSCERYRELKDDPEITSLREWCKGKEQVKSCSACGQIIEKVDGCNHIECKCGKHVCWVCLEIFLESDECYDHMRTIHLSI
;
A
#
# COMPACT_ATOMS: atom_id res chain seq x y z
N MET A 1 35.62 10.41 -38.58
CA MET A 1 34.69 11.41 -38.00
C MET A 1 35.43 12.71 -37.80
N LEU A 2 34.77 13.85 -38.04
CA LEU A 2 35.33 15.15 -37.71
C LEU A 2 35.36 15.31 -36.17
N VAL A 3 36.31 16.07 -35.63
CA VAL A 3 36.44 16.31 -34.17
C VAL A 3 35.15 16.92 -33.60
N SER A 4 34.41 17.70 -34.40
CA SER A 4 33.09 18.25 -34.05
C SER A 4 32.06 17.16 -33.72
N ASP A 5 31.99 16.12 -34.55
CA ASP A 5 30.97 15.08 -34.44
C ASP A 5 31.18 14.23 -33.17
N VAL A 6 32.45 14.02 -32.80
CA VAL A 6 32.84 13.30 -31.58
C VAL A 6 32.47 14.11 -30.33
N LEU A 7 32.70 15.43 -30.34
CA LEU A 7 32.36 16.32 -29.22
C LEU A 7 30.83 16.47 -29.06
N GLU A 8 30.09 16.58 -30.16
CA GLU A 8 28.62 16.60 -30.12
C GLU A 8 28.05 15.28 -29.59
N TYR A 9 28.63 14.15 -30.00
CA TYR A 9 28.26 12.83 -29.49
C TYR A 9 28.52 12.70 -27.98
N GLU A 10 29.68 13.16 -27.50
CA GLU A 10 29.98 13.17 -26.06
C GLU A 10 29.02 14.07 -25.26
N LYS A 11 28.70 15.26 -25.78
CA LYS A 11 27.73 16.16 -25.16
C LYS A 11 26.33 15.56 -25.12
N LYS A 12 25.90 14.88 -26.20
CA LYS A 12 24.64 14.13 -26.24
C LYS A 12 24.63 13.04 -25.17
N ARG A 13 25.70 12.25 -25.09
CA ARG A 13 25.83 11.15 -24.14
C ARG A 13 25.80 11.60 -22.67
N LEU A 14 26.46 12.71 -22.34
CA LEU A 14 26.40 13.29 -20.99
C LEU A 14 24.98 13.72 -20.61
N ARG A 15 24.20 14.24 -21.56
CA ARG A 15 22.82 14.67 -21.33
C ARG A 15 21.84 13.51 -21.23
N THR A 16 22.07 12.42 -21.99
CA THR A 16 21.24 11.20 -21.98
C THR A 16 21.66 10.21 -20.91
N GLU A 17 22.77 10.45 -20.20
CA GLU A 17 23.21 9.58 -19.10
C GLU A 17 22.07 9.40 -18.10
N CYS A 18 21.81 8.15 -17.75
CA CYS A 18 20.85 7.77 -16.74
C CYS A 18 21.51 6.89 -15.67
N MET A 19 21.04 7.03 -14.43
CA MET A 19 21.36 6.12 -13.35
C MET A 19 20.21 5.13 -13.17
N GLU A 20 20.55 3.85 -13.27
CA GLU A 20 19.64 2.74 -12.96
C GLU A 20 19.53 2.59 -11.43
N LYS A 21 18.32 2.70 -10.90
CA LYS A 21 18.04 2.49 -9.47
C LYS A 21 16.83 1.58 -9.30
N CYS A 22 17.02 0.51 -8.52
CA CYS A 22 15.91 -0.31 -8.04
C CYS A 22 15.09 0.49 -7.03
N LEU A 23 13.76 0.47 -7.15
CA LEU A 23 12.88 1.11 -6.17
C LEU A 23 12.97 0.43 -4.80
N TYR A 24 13.22 -0.88 -4.81
CA TYR A 24 13.50 -1.71 -3.64
C TYR A 24 14.20 -3.00 -4.06
N HIS A 25 14.87 -3.65 -3.11
CA HIS A 25 15.42 -4.99 -3.30
C HIS A 25 14.44 -6.02 -2.72
N GLY A 26 13.72 -6.75 -3.58
CA GLY A 26 12.81 -7.82 -3.18
C GLY A 26 13.47 -9.20 -3.31
N SER A 27 13.00 -10.17 -2.54
CA SER A 27 13.41 -11.58 -2.72
C SER A 27 12.45 -12.27 -3.70
N GLY A 28 12.91 -12.52 -4.94
CA GLY A 28 12.32 -13.53 -5.82
C GLY A 28 11.61 -13.06 -7.11
N SER A 29 11.74 -11.80 -7.52
CA SER A 29 11.40 -11.37 -8.89
C SER A 29 12.19 -10.11 -9.28
N ALA A 30 12.39 -9.87 -10.59
CA ALA A 30 13.01 -8.64 -11.10
C ALA A 30 12.40 -7.41 -10.39
N SER A 31 13.24 -6.65 -9.68
CA SER A 31 12.82 -5.47 -8.93
C SER A 31 12.36 -4.37 -9.89
N PRO A 32 11.25 -3.67 -9.61
CA PRO A 32 10.89 -2.45 -10.32
C PRO A 32 12.06 -1.46 -10.30
N MET A 33 12.27 -0.82 -11.44
CA MET A 33 13.47 0.00 -11.69
C MET A 33 13.08 1.33 -12.33
N ALA A 34 13.84 2.38 -11.98
CA ALA A 34 13.69 3.70 -12.56
C ALA A 34 15.03 4.17 -13.13
N LEU A 35 14.96 4.85 -14.28
CA LEU A 35 16.09 5.52 -14.92
C LEU A 35 16.05 7.00 -14.59
N PHE A 36 17.00 7.47 -13.78
CA PHE A 36 17.12 8.88 -13.40
C PHE A 36 18.15 9.57 -14.29
N GLY A 37 17.73 10.57 -15.07
CA GLY A 37 18.60 11.35 -15.95
C GLY A 37 19.01 12.70 -15.38
N SER A 38 19.47 13.59 -16.27
CA SER A 38 19.77 14.99 -15.96
C SER A 38 18.58 15.69 -15.29
N GLY A 39 18.88 16.58 -14.35
CA GLY A 39 17.91 17.24 -13.47
C GLY A 39 17.27 16.30 -12.44
N ALA A 40 17.83 15.09 -12.26
CA ALA A 40 17.25 13.99 -11.50
C ALA A 40 15.86 13.57 -12.01
N GLU A 41 15.55 13.86 -13.27
CA GLU A 41 14.28 13.53 -13.92
C GLU A 41 14.15 12.02 -14.15
N ILE A 42 12.96 11.46 -13.95
CA ILE A 42 12.69 10.07 -14.34
C ILE A 42 12.46 10.02 -15.85
N LYS A 43 13.37 9.36 -16.56
CA LYS A 43 13.28 9.15 -18.00
C LYS A 43 12.47 7.90 -18.37
N HIS A 44 12.50 6.87 -17.52
CA HIS A 44 11.69 5.66 -17.67
C HIS A 44 11.42 5.02 -16.31
N LEU A 45 10.23 4.47 -16.14
CA LEU A 45 9.81 3.71 -14.97
C LEU A 45 9.35 2.32 -15.45
N GLU A 46 10.09 1.28 -15.09
CA GLU A 46 9.80 -0.09 -15.49
C GLU A 46 9.21 -0.88 -14.31
N LEU A 47 7.94 -1.29 -14.46
CA LEU A 47 7.19 -2.07 -13.49
C LEU A 47 6.86 -3.49 -13.98
N GLU A 48 6.94 -3.75 -15.29
CA GLU A 48 6.37 -4.92 -15.97
C GLU A 48 7.43 -6.01 -16.28
N LYS A 49 8.61 -5.91 -15.64
CA LYS A 49 9.74 -6.86 -15.73
C LYS A 49 10.39 -6.96 -17.11
N HIS A 50 10.24 -5.95 -17.96
CA HIS A 50 11.01 -5.90 -19.21
C HIS A 50 12.48 -5.60 -18.91
N SER A 51 13.40 -6.25 -19.62
CA SER A 51 14.82 -5.90 -19.51
C SER A 51 15.11 -4.64 -20.34
N LEU A 52 15.59 -3.59 -19.68
CA LEU A 52 16.07 -2.37 -20.32
C LEU A 52 17.53 -2.48 -20.79
N SER A 53 18.19 -3.60 -20.48
CA SER A 53 19.62 -3.75 -20.68
C SER A 53 19.97 -5.04 -21.40
N VAL A 54 21.01 -4.98 -22.21
CA VAL A 54 21.57 -6.12 -22.91
C VAL A 54 23.02 -6.32 -22.51
N ASP A 55 23.41 -7.57 -22.35
CA ASP A 55 24.78 -8.00 -22.17
C ASP A 55 25.37 -8.32 -23.55
N VAL A 56 26.49 -7.67 -23.89
CA VAL A 56 27.17 -7.80 -25.18
C VAL A 56 28.44 -8.59 -25.03
N TYR A 57 28.60 -9.60 -25.88
CA TYR A 57 29.74 -10.49 -25.94
C TYR A 57 30.42 -10.39 -27.31
N HIS A 58 31.74 -10.47 -27.31
CA HIS A 58 32.56 -10.43 -28.52
C HIS A 58 33.84 -11.25 -28.31
N SER A 59 34.23 -12.00 -29.34
CA SER A 59 35.39 -12.91 -29.34
C SER A 59 36.73 -12.17 -29.13
N ASN A 60 36.80 -10.89 -29.50
CA ASN A 60 37.99 -10.04 -29.32
C ASN A 60 37.62 -8.68 -28.73
N ILE A 61 37.46 -8.61 -27.40
CA ILE A 61 37.06 -7.39 -26.66
C ILE A 61 38.08 -6.25 -26.85
N ASN A 62 39.37 -6.56 -26.99
CA ASN A 62 40.44 -5.56 -27.06
C ASN A 62 40.56 -4.86 -28.41
N ALA A 63 39.94 -5.41 -29.47
CA ALA A 63 39.91 -4.82 -30.80
C ALA A 63 38.71 -3.89 -31.04
N ILE A 64 37.76 -3.84 -30.11
CA ILE A 64 36.55 -3.03 -30.23
C ILE A 64 36.83 -1.59 -29.84
N ASP A 65 36.52 -0.65 -30.74
CA ASP A 65 36.35 0.76 -30.37
C ASP A 65 34.99 0.92 -29.68
N ASP A 66 35.01 1.26 -28.39
CA ASP A 66 33.81 1.45 -27.58
C ASP A 66 32.85 2.49 -28.20
N LYS A 67 33.35 3.53 -28.87
CA LYS A 67 32.51 4.56 -29.49
C LYS A 67 31.83 4.05 -30.75
N GLU A 68 32.54 3.30 -31.59
CA GLU A 68 31.98 2.73 -32.82
C GLU A 68 30.88 1.72 -32.51
N LEU A 69 31.08 0.88 -31.49
CA LEU A 69 30.08 -0.09 -31.06
C LEU A 69 28.81 0.60 -30.54
N LEU A 70 28.94 1.63 -29.71
CA LEU A 70 27.78 2.36 -29.19
C LEU A 70 27.03 3.11 -30.30
N MET A 71 27.73 3.70 -31.27
CA MET A 71 27.09 4.31 -32.44
C MET A 71 26.35 3.29 -33.32
N PHE A 72 26.91 2.07 -33.47
CA PHE A 72 26.24 0.97 -34.16
C PHE A 72 24.89 0.64 -33.50
N PHE A 73 24.87 0.48 -32.18
CA PHE A 73 23.63 0.22 -31.44
C PHE A 73 22.64 1.39 -31.53
N GLU A 74 23.05 2.64 -31.37
CA GLU A 74 22.11 3.78 -31.48
C GLU A 74 21.49 3.89 -32.88
N LYS A 75 22.28 3.62 -33.93
CA LYS A 75 21.81 3.68 -35.32
C LYS A 75 20.79 2.57 -35.63
N ASN A 76 21.06 1.34 -35.19
CA ASN A 76 20.22 0.19 -35.54
C ASN A 76 19.00 0.03 -34.62
N THR A 77 19.09 0.47 -33.37
CA THR A 77 17.98 0.37 -32.43
C THR A 77 17.06 1.60 -32.46
N SER A 78 17.46 2.70 -33.11
CA SER A 78 16.75 4.00 -33.04
C SER A 78 16.45 4.45 -31.60
N GLY A 79 17.20 3.94 -30.63
CA GLY A 79 17.03 4.19 -29.20
C GLY A 79 18.29 4.83 -28.62
N SER A 80 18.12 5.78 -27.71
CA SER A 80 19.25 6.42 -27.04
C SER A 80 19.81 5.50 -25.96
N ILE A 81 21.12 5.34 -25.97
CA ILE A 81 21.85 4.64 -24.92
C ILE A 81 21.99 5.59 -23.72
N CYS A 82 21.66 5.10 -22.53
CA CYS A 82 21.62 5.90 -21.31
C CYS A 82 22.63 5.45 -20.25
N ALA A 83 23.06 4.18 -20.26
CA ALA A 83 24.16 3.72 -19.42
C ALA A 83 24.95 2.63 -20.12
N VAL A 84 26.26 2.60 -19.85
CA VAL A 84 27.18 1.58 -20.37
C VAL A 84 28.10 1.17 -19.23
N TYR A 85 28.17 -0.13 -18.96
CA TYR A 85 29.07 -0.71 -17.98
C TYR A 85 30.00 -1.70 -18.66
N LYS A 86 31.30 -1.40 -18.68
CA LYS A 86 32.32 -2.29 -19.25
C LYS A 86 32.82 -3.25 -18.18
N PHE A 87 32.89 -4.55 -18.49
CA PHE A 87 33.43 -5.53 -17.56
C PHE A 87 34.97 -5.42 -17.54
N GLN A 88 35.55 -5.12 -16.37
CA GLN A 88 36.99 -5.27 -16.16
C GLN A 88 37.27 -6.73 -15.81
N GLY A 89 37.81 -7.48 -16.76
CA GLY A 89 38.04 -8.92 -16.66
C GLY A 89 38.85 -9.34 -15.42
N MET A 90 38.16 -9.76 -14.37
CA MET A 90 38.71 -10.44 -13.19
C MET A 90 37.87 -11.69 -12.81
N GLY A 91 37.07 -12.21 -13.75
CA GLY A 91 36.32 -13.46 -13.59
C GLY A 91 37.19 -14.68 -13.87
N LYS A 92 37.11 -15.70 -13.00
CA LYS A 92 37.87 -16.96 -13.12
C LYS A 92 37.25 -17.97 -14.12
N ASP A 93 36.06 -17.69 -14.65
CA ASP A 93 35.32 -18.61 -15.52
C ASP A 93 35.40 -18.25 -17.02
N PRO A 94 35.42 -19.24 -17.94
CA PRO A 94 35.56 -19.02 -19.38
C PRO A 94 34.50 -18.12 -20.06
N PRO A 95 33.19 -18.13 -19.72
CA PRO A 95 32.19 -17.25 -20.35
C PRO A 95 32.34 -15.76 -19.97
N ASP A 96 33.10 -15.42 -18.93
CA ASP A 96 33.32 -14.02 -18.52
C ASP A 96 34.44 -13.33 -19.32
N ARG A 97 35.27 -14.08 -20.07
CA ARG A 97 36.38 -13.52 -20.87
C ARG A 97 35.93 -12.92 -22.20
N GLU A 98 34.75 -13.28 -22.69
CA GLU A 98 34.17 -12.81 -23.96
C GLU A 98 33.11 -11.73 -23.74
N LYS A 99 32.82 -11.35 -22.49
CA LYS A 99 31.83 -10.33 -22.15
C LYS A 99 32.44 -8.93 -22.23
N TRP A 100 32.03 -8.13 -23.21
CA TRP A 100 32.48 -6.74 -23.34
C TRP A 100 31.85 -5.83 -22.27
N GLY A 101 30.52 -5.90 -22.12
CA GLY A 101 29.80 -4.92 -21.32
C GLY A 101 28.29 -5.13 -21.24
N LYS A 102 27.64 -4.30 -20.42
CA LYS A 102 26.17 -4.14 -20.34
C LYS A 102 25.81 -2.78 -20.94
N ILE A 103 24.86 -2.75 -21.86
CA ILE A 103 24.28 -1.53 -22.46
C ILE A 103 22.85 -1.38 -21.97
N THR A 104 22.49 -0.20 -21.47
CA THR A 104 21.13 0.13 -21.01
C THR A 104 20.52 1.19 -21.92
N PHE A 105 19.28 0.96 -22.33
CA PHE A 105 18.51 1.85 -23.21
C PHE A 105 17.42 2.60 -22.44
N LEU A 106 16.98 3.74 -22.98
CA LEU A 106 15.87 4.50 -22.40
C LEU A 106 14.51 3.78 -22.50
N SER A 107 14.33 2.88 -23.48
CA SER A 107 13.07 2.16 -23.67
C SER A 107 13.28 0.65 -23.81
N PRO A 108 12.33 -0.17 -23.32
CA PRO A 108 12.39 -1.61 -23.46
C PRO A 108 12.32 -2.06 -24.92
N ASP A 109 11.65 -1.32 -25.79
CA ASP A 109 11.58 -1.65 -27.23
C ASP A 109 12.93 -1.48 -27.93
N ALA A 110 13.73 -0.48 -27.52
CA ALA A 110 15.09 -0.33 -28.03
C ALA A 110 15.99 -1.48 -27.55
N ALA A 111 15.83 -1.92 -26.30
CA ALA A 111 16.54 -3.09 -25.78
C ALA A 111 16.14 -4.38 -26.52
N LYS A 112 14.85 -4.57 -26.84
CA LYS A 112 14.37 -5.71 -27.67
C LYS A 112 15.01 -5.69 -29.06
N ARG A 113 14.99 -4.54 -29.75
CA ARG A 113 15.67 -4.38 -31.06
C ARG A 113 17.17 -4.61 -30.96
N ALA A 114 17.82 -4.29 -29.84
CA ALA A 114 19.23 -4.57 -29.64
C ALA A 114 19.51 -6.08 -29.59
N VAL A 115 18.61 -6.87 -28.98
CA VAL A 115 18.71 -8.34 -28.95
C VAL A 115 18.51 -8.95 -30.34
N GLU A 116 17.73 -8.31 -31.22
CA GLU A 116 17.55 -8.74 -32.61
C GLU A 116 18.83 -8.62 -33.46
N LEU A 117 19.85 -7.88 -32.98
CA LEU A 117 21.17 -7.77 -33.62
C LEU A 117 22.12 -8.92 -33.24
N ASP A 118 21.64 -9.93 -32.48
CA ASP A 118 22.43 -11.12 -32.15
C ASP A 118 22.84 -11.86 -33.42
N GLY A 119 24.15 -12.09 -33.59
CA GLY A 119 24.72 -12.71 -34.78
C GLY A 119 25.23 -11.74 -35.86
N ASP A 120 25.00 -10.43 -35.72
CA ASP A 120 25.51 -9.44 -36.67
C ASP A 120 27.05 -9.33 -36.62
N GLU A 121 27.67 -9.15 -37.79
CA GLU A 121 29.12 -9.00 -37.92
C GLU A 121 29.56 -7.58 -37.50
N PHE A 122 30.45 -7.52 -36.51
CA PHE A 122 31.09 -6.28 -36.07
C PHE A 122 32.60 -6.53 -35.92
N CYS A 123 33.44 -5.70 -36.54
CA CYS A 123 34.90 -5.85 -36.51
C CYS A 123 35.42 -7.26 -36.86
N GLY A 124 34.78 -7.96 -37.80
CA GLY A 124 35.22 -9.27 -38.30
C GLY A 124 34.86 -10.47 -37.41
N SER A 125 33.94 -10.31 -36.47
CA SER A 125 33.35 -11.40 -35.66
C SER A 125 31.90 -11.09 -35.34
N ASN A 126 31.12 -12.14 -35.04
CA ASN A 126 29.70 -11.97 -34.73
C ASN A 126 29.53 -11.50 -33.28
N LEU A 127 28.65 -10.51 -33.08
CA LEU A 127 28.20 -10.10 -31.76
C LEU A 127 27.28 -11.18 -31.18
N LYS A 128 27.44 -11.47 -29.89
CA LYS A 128 26.45 -12.24 -29.13
C LYS A 128 25.78 -11.32 -28.11
N ILE A 129 24.45 -11.21 -28.15
CA ILE A 129 23.68 -10.24 -27.39
C ILE A 129 22.58 -10.96 -26.63
N LEU A 130 22.59 -10.80 -25.30
CA LEU A 130 21.61 -11.44 -24.43
C LEU A 130 20.86 -10.37 -23.61
N PRO A 131 19.55 -10.52 -23.37
CA PRO A 131 18.87 -9.70 -22.39
C PRO A 131 19.52 -9.90 -21.03
N SER A 132 19.89 -8.81 -20.36
CA SER A 132 20.50 -8.89 -19.03
C SER A 132 19.43 -9.34 -18.03
N GLN A 133 19.56 -10.56 -17.51
CA GLN A 133 18.65 -11.11 -16.49
C GLN A 133 19.23 -10.86 -15.08
N SER A 134 18.41 -10.31 -14.19
CA SER A 134 18.57 -10.62 -12.77
C SER A 134 18.07 -12.05 -12.56
N ALA A 135 18.92 -12.91 -12.02
CA ALA A 135 18.57 -14.30 -11.73
C ALA A 135 17.26 -14.38 -10.93
N MET A 136 16.54 -15.49 -11.13
CA MET A 136 15.28 -15.91 -10.48
C MET A 136 14.01 -15.72 -11.33
N GLY A 137 13.93 -16.48 -12.43
CA GLY A 137 12.66 -16.93 -13.00
C GLY A 137 12.32 -18.31 -12.43
N GLY A 138 11.46 -18.36 -11.42
CA GLY A 138 10.79 -19.61 -11.04
C GLY A 138 9.62 -19.85 -11.97
N ASP A 139 9.49 -21.09 -12.45
CA ASP A 139 8.37 -21.57 -13.26
C ASP A 139 7.05 -21.33 -12.50
N LYS A 140 6.31 -20.29 -12.87
CA LYS A 140 4.98 -20.03 -12.33
C LYS A 140 3.97 -20.32 -13.42
N THR A 141 3.20 -21.40 -13.22
CA THR A 141 2.09 -21.83 -14.08
C THR A 141 0.97 -20.77 -14.17
N PHE A 142 0.93 -19.80 -13.24
CA PHE A 142 0.05 -18.63 -13.27
C PHE A 142 0.86 -17.33 -13.19
N LEU A 143 0.51 -16.35 -14.02
CA LEU A 143 1.14 -15.01 -14.04
C LEU A 143 0.79 -14.19 -12.78
N PHE A 144 -0.29 -14.54 -12.08
CA PHE A 144 -0.88 -13.80 -10.95
C PHE A 144 -1.10 -14.72 -9.71
N PRO A 145 -1.25 -14.14 -8.51
CA PRO A 145 -1.55 -14.92 -7.29
C PRO A 145 -2.84 -15.75 -7.43
N GLU A 146 -2.76 -17.04 -7.10
CA GLU A 146 -3.90 -17.96 -7.17
C GLU A 146 -4.98 -17.59 -6.14
N VAL A 147 -6.23 -17.64 -6.58
CA VAL A 147 -7.41 -17.55 -5.71
C VAL A 147 -7.87 -18.97 -5.38
N LYS A 148 -8.15 -19.25 -4.11
CA LYS A 148 -8.36 -20.63 -3.62
C LYS A 148 -9.78 -20.84 -3.10
N ALA A 149 -10.32 -22.03 -3.33
CA ALA A 149 -11.57 -22.49 -2.76
C ALA A 149 -11.44 -23.93 -2.28
N ARG A 150 -11.94 -24.23 -1.09
CA ARG A 150 -12.06 -25.58 -0.57
C ARG A 150 -13.44 -26.10 -0.90
N ILE A 151 -13.53 -27.30 -1.46
CA ILE A 151 -14.80 -27.98 -1.68
C ILE A 151 -14.81 -29.31 -0.93
N PHE A 152 -15.97 -29.72 -0.46
CA PHE A 152 -16.12 -30.97 0.25
C PHE A 152 -17.51 -31.55 0.03
N TRP A 153 -17.60 -32.89 0.06
CA TRP A 153 -18.87 -33.60 -0.06
C TRP A 153 -18.86 -34.82 0.88
N PRO A 154 -20.01 -35.18 1.44
CA PRO A 154 -20.06 -36.21 2.47
C PRO A 154 -19.75 -37.59 1.88
N ARG A 155 -18.98 -38.39 2.62
CA ARG A 155 -18.74 -39.82 2.31
C ARG A 155 -19.49 -40.77 3.24
N ARG A 156 -20.10 -40.25 4.30
CA ARG A 156 -20.89 -41.01 5.28
C ARG A 156 -22.30 -40.43 5.33
N LEU A 157 -23.29 -41.28 5.08
CA LEU A 157 -24.71 -40.90 5.07
C LEU A 157 -25.17 -40.50 6.49
N SER A 158 -26.03 -39.49 6.60
CA SER A 158 -26.66 -39.11 7.88
C SER A 158 -27.51 -40.25 8.45
N ARG A 159 -27.42 -40.48 9.76
CA ARG A 159 -28.30 -41.41 10.48
C ARG A 159 -29.69 -40.81 10.80
N GLY A 160 -29.92 -39.54 10.47
CA GLY A 160 -31.19 -38.84 10.73
C GLY A 160 -31.30 -38.25 12.15
N PHE A 161 -30.16 -38.07 12.83
CA PHE A 161 -30.07 -37.36 14.10
C PHE A 161 -28.75 -36.59 14.22
N GLY A 162 -28.77 -35.47 14.93
CA GLY A 162 -27.63 -34.57 15.15
C GLY A 162 -27.48 -34.20 16.62
N ILE A 163 -26.32 -33.62 16.97
CA ILE A 163 -26.00 -33.18 18.33
C ILE A 163 -25.68 -31.69 18.28
N VAL A 164 -26.38 -30.91 19.08
CA VAL A 164 -26.09 -29.50 19.36
C VAL A 164 -25.31 -29.42 20.66
N ILE A 165 -24.20 -28.70 20.68
CA ILE A 165 -23.44 -28.41 21.90
C ILE A 165 -23.72 -26.97 22.31
N CYS A 166 -24.05 -26.76 23.58
CA CYS A 166 -24.35 -25.45 24.16
C CYS A 166 -23.78 -25.32 25.58
N ASP A 167 -23.96 -24.16 26.22
CA ASP A 167 -23.65 -24.06 27.65
C ASP A 167 -24.52 -25.02 28.46
N LYS A 168 -23.95 -25.67 29.47
CA LYS A 168 -24.66 -26.65 30.33
C LYS A 168 -25.92 -26.06 30.96
N ASN A 169 -25.91 -24.76 31.26
CA ASN A 169 -27.04 -24.07 31.87
C ASN A 169 -28.14 -23.73 30.85
N ASP A 170 -27.81 -23.67 29.56
CA ASP A 170 -28.73 -23.30 28.49
C ASP A 170 -29.50 -24.50 27.90
N VAL A 171 -29.08 -25.75 28.19
CA VAL A 171 -29.68 -26.99 27.64
C VAL A 171 -31.19 -27.03 27.81
N ASN A 172 -31.70 -26.77 29.01
CA ASN A 172 -33.15 -26.83 29.30
C ASN A 172 -33.94 -25.68 28.69
N PHE A 173 -33.29 -24.55 28.36
CA PHE A 173 -33.92 -23.44 27.67
C PHE A 173 -33.99 -23.73 26.18
N MET A 174 -32.88 -24.17 25.58
CA MET A 174 -32.84 -24.54 24.16
C MET A 174 -33.74 -25.74 23.83
N LEU A 175 -33.92 -26.70 24.75
CA LEU A 175 -34.91 -27.78 24.56
C LEU A 175 -36.36 -27.27 24.46
N ARG A 176 -36.68 -26.16 25.14
CA ARG A 176 -37.99 -25.51 25.04
C ARG A 176 -38.10 -24.71 23.75
N ASP A 177 -37.03 -24.00 23.38
CA ASP A 177 -36.97 -23.25 22.12
C ASP A 177 -37.11 -24.17 20.89
N PHE A 178 -36.56 -25.39 20.96
CA PHE A 178 -36.65 -26.38 19.89
C PHE A 178 -37.89 -27.27 19.94
N TYR A 179 -38.84 -27.00 20.84
CA TYR A 179 -40.07 -27.78 20.93
C TYR A 179 -40.96 -27.58 19.69
N ASN A 180 -41.41 -28.67 19.07
CA ASN A 180 -42.17 -28.66 17.82
C ASN A 180 -41.47 -27.92 16.66
N LEU A 181 -40.15 -27.85 16.67
CA LEU A 181 -39.40 -27.25 15.58
C LEU A 181 -39.54 -28.11 14.30
N ALA A 182 -39.90 -27.46 13.19
CA ALA A 182 -39.96 -28.10 11.89
C ALA A 182 -38.68 -27.82 11.10
N ILE A 183 -37.95 -28.87 10.69
CA ILE A 183 -36.72 -28.76 9.90
C ILE A 183 -36.93 -29.55 8.60
N GLY A 184 -36.81 -28.87 7.45
CA GLY A 184 -37.06 -29.47 6.14
C GLY A 184 -38.46 -30.08 5.98
N GLY A 185 -39.47 -29.46 6.61
CA GLY A 185 -40.87 -29.93 6.54
C GLY A 185 -41.20 -31.11 7.47
N ARG A 186 -40.28 -31.55 8.34
CA ARG A 186 -40.52 -32.59 9.35
C ARG A 186 -40.33 -32.05 10.76
N TYR A 187 -41.20 -32.46 11.67
CA TYR A 187 -41.04 -32.15 13.09
C TYR A 187 -39.92 -32.98 13.70
N VAL A 188 -38.95 -32.30 14.31
CA VAL A 188 -37.83 -32.95 14.99
C VAL A 188 -38.13 -33.17 16.47
N ARG A 189 -37.52 -34.20 17.05
CA ARG A 189 -37.61 -34.49 18.49
C ARG A 189 -36.27 -34.19 19.14
N CYS A 190 -36.30 -33.33 20.14
CA CYS A 190 -35.13 -32.88 20.88
C CYS A 190 -35.11 -33.49 22.28
N ALA A 191 -33.97 -34.04 22.69
CA ALA A 191 -33.76 -34.60 24.02
C ALA A 191 -32.34 -34.27 24.53
N PRO A 192 -32.09 -34.23 25.84
CA PRO A 192 -30.73 -34.14 26.36
C PRO A 192 -29.84 -35.27 25.82
N SER A 193 -28.58 -34.99 25.55
CA SER A 193 -27.60 -35.99 25.13
C SER A 193 -27.26 -36.92 26.28
N ASN A 194 -27.32 -38.23 26.03
CA ASN A 194 -26.92 -39.24 27.02
C ASN A 194 -25.39 -39.32 27.20
N LYS A 195 -24.61 -38.66 26.33
CA LYS A 195 -23.14 -38.73 26.33
C LYS A 195 -22.49 -37.52 27.00
N SER A 196 -23.16 -36.37 27.02
CA SER A 196 -22.58 -35.13 27.50
C SER A 196 -23.66 -34.21 28.09
N MET A 197 -23.35 -33.56 29.22
CA MET A 197 -24.28 -32.70 29.95
C MET A 197 -24.51 -31.34 29.27
N ASP A 198 -23.76 -31.06 28.20
CA ASP A 198 -23.79 -29.85 27.36
C ASP A 198 -24.38 -30.12 25.96
N GLY A 199 -24.90 -31.33 25.72
CA GLY A 199 -25.40 -31.75 24.42
C GLY A 199 -26.92 -31.87 24.36
N ILE A 200 -27.52 -31.48 23.24
CA ILE A 200 -28.91 -31.75 22.87
C ILE A 200 -28.91 -32.66 21.63
N MET A 201 -29.55 -33.82 21.74
CA MET A 201 -29.78 -34.72 20.61
C MET A 201 -31.07 -34.33 19.88
N ILE A 202 -30.95 -34.10 18.57
CA ILE A 202 -32.06 -33.82 17.67
C ILE A 202 -32.27 -35.03 16.78
N SER A 203 -33.46 -35.60 16.77
CA SER A 203 -33.81 -36.79 16.00
C SER A 203 -34.99 -36.54 15.06
N GLY A 204 -35.07 -37.32 13.98
CA GLY A 204 -36.11 -37.15 12.95
C GLY A 204 -35.71 -36.22 11.80
N LEU A 205 -34.42 -35.93 11.67
CA LEU A 205 -33.88 -35.14 10.55
C LEU A 205 -33.98 -35.95 9.25
N ASP A 206 -34.30 -35.27 8.15
CA ASP A 206 -34.10 -35.88 6.82
C ASP A 206 -32.62 -36.21 6.62
N ARG A 207 -32.35 -37.36 5.99
CA ARG A 207 -30.99 -37.85 5.77
C ARG A 207 -30.28 -37.10 4.65
N GLU A 208 -31.03 -36.38 3.81
CA GLU A 208 -30.53 -35.60 2.68
C GLU A 208 -30.42 -34.09 2.97
N LEU A 209 -30.88 -33.64 4.14
CA LEU A 209 -30.72 -32.25 4.59
C LEU A 209 -29.26 -31.92 4.88
N GLN A 210 -28.83 -30.72 4.48
CA GLN A 210 -27.48 -30.24 4.76
C GLN A 210 -27.33 -29.78 6.21
N GLU A 211 -26.12 -29.90 6.76
CA GLU A 211 -25.85 -29.48 8.15
C GLU A 211 -26.05 -27.97 8.34
N THR A 212 -25.73 -27.17 7.32
CA THR A 212 -25.92 -25.71 7.30
C THR A 212 -27.40 -25.32 7.37
N GLU A 213 -28.24 -25.94 6.53
CA GLU A 213 -29.70 -25.72 6.52
C GLU A 213 -30.35 -26.04 7.88
N ILE A 214 -29.88 -27.11 8.53
CA ILE A 214 -30.36 -27.49 9.87
C ILE A 214 -29.90 -26.47 10.91
N LEU A 215 -28.63 -26.06 10.85
CA LEU A 215 -28.04 -25.12 11.79
C LEU A 215 -28.69 -23.73 11.72
N ASP A 216 -29.05 -23.27 10.53
CA ASP A 216 -29.71 -21.97 10.34
C ASP A 216 -31.11 -21.94 10.97
N VAL A 217 -31.88 -23.04 10.83
CA VAL A 217 -33.18 -23.18 11.50
C VAL A 217 -33.00 -23.20 13.01
N LEU A 218 -31.99 -23.89 13.52
CA LEU A 218 -31.70 -23.94 14.96
C LEU A 218 -31.28 -22.58 15.52
N ARG A 219 -30.44 -21.83 14.79
CA ARG A 219 -30.02 -20.48 15.18
C ARG A 219 -31.18 -19.49 15.19
N ASN A 220 -32.12 -19.62 14.27
CA ASN A 220 -33.32 -18.78 14.24
C ASN A 220 -34.31 -19.13 15.37
N ALA A 221 -34.28 -20.36 15.87
CA ALA A 221 -35.21 -20.83 16.90
C ALA A 221 -34.83 -20.38 18.32
N THR A 222 -33.56 -20.00 18.58
CA THR A 222 -33.09 -19.65 19.92
C THR A 222 -32.21 -18.40 19.94
N SER A 223 -32.35 -17.59 20.99
CA SER A 223 -31.45 -16.46 21.27
C SER A 223 -30.17 -16.88 22.00
N ARG A 224 -30.02 -18.18 22.32
CA ARG A 224 -28.88 -18.74 23.05
C ARG A 224 -27.76 -19.14 22.11
N ARG A 225 -26.52 -19.10 22.61
CA ARG A 225 -25.33 -19.40 21.81
C ARG A 225 -25.17 -20.91 21.61
N ILE A 226 -25.35 -21.34 20.37
CA ILE A 226 -24.93 -22.68 19.91
C ILE A 226 -23.40 -22.68 19.78
N LEU A 227 -22.72 -23.54 20.53
CA LEU A 227 -21.26 -23.67 20.48
C LEU A 227 -20.81 -24.51 19.29
N ASP A 228 -21.51 -25.61 19.03
CA ASP A 228 -21.22 -26.50 17.91
C ASP A 228 -22.46 -27.30 17.51
N PHE A 229 -22.49 -27.81 16.28
CA PHE A 229 -23.52 -28.71 15.79
C PHE A 229 -22.95 -29.65 14.73
N PHE A 230 -23.24 -30.94 14.86
CA PHE A 230 -22.88 -31.93 13.85
C PHE A 230 -23.93 -33.02 13.72
N VAL A 231 -24.10 -33.53 12.50
CA VAL A 231 -24.99 -34.66 12.23
C VAL A 231 -24.23 -35.96 12.44
N VAL A 232 -24.89 -36.94 13.07
CA VAL A 232 -24.28 -38.25 13.30
C VAL A 232 -24.36 -39.08 12.02
N ARG A 233 -23.19 -39.49 11.51
CA ARG A 233 -23.06 -40.16 10.21
C ARG A 233 -22.77 -41.66 10.36
N GLY A 234 -23.11 -42.43 9.32
CA GLY A 234 -22.97 -43.88 9.22
C GLY A 234 -21.61 -44.34 8.70
N GLU A 235 -21.60 -45.52 8.09
CA GLU A 235 -20.40 -46.05 7.44
C GLU A 235 -20.07 -45.32 6.15
N ALA A 236 -18.78 -45.35 5.79
CA ALA A 236 -18.31 -44.72 4.56
C ALA A 236 -18.76 -45.52 3.34
N VAL A 237 -19.31 -44.83 2.35
CA VAL A 237 -19.65 -45.44 1.06
C VAL A 237 -18.45 -45.44 0.12
N GLY A 238 -18.45 -46.34 -0.86
CA GLY A 238 -17.45 -46.37 -1.93
C GLY A 238 -17.63 -45.14 -2.82
N ASN A 239 -16.59 -44.31 -2.91
CA ASN A 239 -16.54 -43.15 -3.80
C ASN A 239 -15.73 -43.47 -5.06
N PRO A 240 -15.94 -42.75 -6.17
CA PRO A 240 -15.03 -42.81 -7.32
C PRO A 240 -13.57 -42.51 -6.93
N PRO A 241 -12.58 -42.99 -7.70
CA PRO A 241 -11.17 -42.65 -7.50
C PRO A 241 -10.95 -41.13 -7.50
N CYS A 242 -9.96 -40.64 -6.74
CA CYS A 242 -9.69 -39.19 -6.63
C CYS A 242 -9.46 -38.53 -8.00
N SER A 243 -8.77 -39.20 -8.92
CA SER A 243 -8.54 -38.72 -10.30
C SER A 243 -9.83 -38.58 -11.11
N ALA A 244 -10.80 -39.47 -10.93
CA ALA A 244 -12.09 -39.38 -11.60
C ALA A 244 -12.93 -38.23 -11.03
N CYS A 245 -12.85 -37.99 -9.71
CA CYS A 245 -13.47 -36.82 -9.09
C CYS A 245 -12.82 -35.51 -9.56
N GLU A 246 -11.48 -35.46 -9.70
CA GLU A 246 -10.75 -34.30 -10.24
C GLU A 246 -11.21 -33.97 -11.67
N GLU A 247 -11.26 -34.97 -12.55
CA GLU A 247 -11.68 -34.80 -13.94
C GLU A 247 -13.15 -34.35 -14.03
N ALA A 248 -14.02 -34.91 -13.21
CA ALA A 248 -15.43 -34.55 -13.16
C ALA A 248 -15.63 -33.09 -12.69
N LEU A 249 -14.94 -32.67 -11.63
CA LEU A 249 -14.97 -31.29 -11.15
C LEU A 249 -14.43 -30.32 -12.20
N PHE A 250 -13.32 -30.67 -12.83
CA PHE A 250 -12.73 -29.84 -13.88
C PHE A 250 -13.67 -29.68 -15.08
N LYS A 251 -14.37 -30.75 -15.50
CA LYS A 251 -15.37 -30.70 -16.60
C LYS A 251 -16.56 -29.80 -16.29
N VAL A 252 -16.97 -29.70 -15.03
CA VAL A 252 -18.08 -28.82 -14.61
C VAL A 252 -17.62 -27.35 -14.54
N ILE A 253 -16.40 -27.10 -14.08
CA ILE A 253 -15.89 -25.73 -13.87
C ILE A 253 -15.35 -25.11 -15.16
N SER A 254 -14.68 -25.88 -16.01
CA SER A 254 -14.02 -25.38 -17.23
C SER A 254 -14.94 -24.56 -18.16
N PRO A 255 -16.20 -24.95 -18.42
CA PRO A 255 -17.13 -24.15 -19.25
C PRO A 255 -17.53 -22.81 -18.64
N LEU A 256 -17.41 -22.66 -17.32
CA LEU A 256 -17.80 -21.44 -16.58
C LEU A 256 -16.64 -20.41 -16.52
N MET A 257 -15.44 -20.80 -16.95
CA MET A 257 -14.26 -19.95 -16.97
C MET A 257 -13.97 -19.40 -18.38
N PRO A 258 -13.58 -18.12 -18.50
CA PRO A 258 -13.16 -17.55 -19.78
C PRO A 258 -11.94 -18.29 -20.38
N LYS A 259 -11.96 -18.52 -21.70
CA LYS A 259 -10.84 -19.09 -22.44
C LYS A 259 -9.80 -18.01 -22.72
N VAL A 260 -8.98 -17.70 -21.72
CA VAL A 260 -7.84 -16.78 -21.86
C VAL A 260 -6.62 -17.62 -22.23
N ASP A 261 -6.36 -17.74 -23.53
CA ASP A 261 -5.23 -18.46 -24.15
C ASP A 261 -5.30 -20.02 -24.04
N PRO A 262 -5.15 -20.79 -25.13
CA PRO A 262 -5.15 -22.26 -25.09
C PRO A 262 -4.02 -22.90 -24.25
N HIS A 263 -2.98 -22.17 -23.87
CA HIS A 263 -1.84 -22.71 -23.11
C HIS A 263 -1.86 -22.43 -21.60
N ILE A 264 -2.77 -21.57 -21.11
CA ILE A 264 -2.85 -21.20 -19.68
C ILE A 264 -4.15 -21.76 -19.10
N SER A 265 -4.02 -22.72 -18.18
CA SER A 265 -5.20 -23.24 -17.47
C SER A 265 -5.77 -22.17 -16.55
N SER A 266 -7.05 -21.82 -16.68
CA SER A 266 -7.73 -20.82 -15.82
C SER A 266 -8.08 -21.36 -14.43
N CYS A 267 -8.01 -22.67 -14.24
CA CYS A 267 -8.39 -23.36 -13.00
C CYS A 267 -7.58 -24.67 -12.83
N ARG A 268 -7.30 -25.06 -11.59
CA ARG A 268 -6.69 -26.35 -11.22
C ARG A 268 -7.48 -26.97 -10.07
N VAL A 269 -7.81 -28.24 -10.19
CA VAL A 269 -8.51 -29.01 -9.16
C VAL A 269 -7.58 -30.08 -8.59
N GLN A 270 -7.59 -30.24 -7.27
CA GLN A 270 -6.87 -31.30 -6.57
C GLN A 270 -7.78 -31.95 -5.53
N VAL A 271 -8.04 -33.25 -5.64
CA VAL A 271 -8.86 -34.03 -4.69
C VAL A 271 -7.94 -34.82 -3.76
N PHE A 272 -8.17 -34.72 -2.46
CA PHE A 272 -7.35 -35.39 -1.46
C PHE A 272 -7.95 -36.74 -1.07
N PRO A 273 -7.12 -37.79 -0.93
CA PRO A 273 -7.59 -39.09 -0.43
C PRO A 273 -8.09 -38.94 1.02
N PRO A 274 -9.27 -39.48 1.36
CA PRO A 274 -9.83 -39.36 2.70
C PRO A 274 -9.18 -40.34 3.68
N GLU A 275 -9.01 -39.94 4.93
CA GLU A 275 -8.64 -40.88 5.99
C GLU A 275 -9.82 -41.76 6.41
N PRO A 276 -9.60 -42.93 7.05
CA PRO A 276 -10.70 -43.78 7.52
C PRO A 276 -11.69 -43.06 8.42
N LYS A 277 -11.22 -42.09 9.22
CA LYS A 277 -12.04 -41.31 10.17
C LYS A 277 -12.78 -40.14 9.52
N ASP A 278 -12.42 -39.72 8.31
CA ASP A 278 -12.99 -38.53 7.68
C ASP A 278 -14.48 -38.73 7.35
N SER A 279 -15.31 -37.73 7.66
CA SER A 279 -16.73 -37.72 7.29
C SER A 279 -16.98 -37.21 5.87
N TYR A 280 -15.99 -36.52 5.30
CA TYR A 280 -16.08 -35.81 4.03
C TYR A 280 -14.90 -36.14 3.11
N MET A 281 -15.14 -36.13 1.80
CA MET A 281 -14.10 -35.95 0.79
C MET A 281 -13.75 -34.46 0.72
N ARG A 282 -12.50 -34.13 0.40
CA ARG A 282 -12.02 -32.74 0.28
C ARG A 282 -11.31 -32.54 -1.04
N ALA A 283 -11.51 -31.39 -1.66
CA ALA A 283 -10.73 -30.93 -2.79
C ALA A 283 -10.37 -29.45 -2.63
N LEU A 284 -9.28 -29.04 -3.27
CA LEU A 284 -8.85 -27.66 -3.40
C LEU A 284 -8.94 -27.26 -4.86
N ILE A 285 -9.55 -26.11 -5.11
CA ILE A 285 -9.60 -25.48 -6.42
C ILE A 285 -8.75 -24.21 -6.37
N ASN A 286 -7.80 -24.09 -7.29
CA ASN A 286 -7.01 -22.89 -7.50
C ASN A 286 -7.43 -22.24 -8.83
N PHE A 287 -7.86 -20.99 -8.77
CA PHE A 287 -8.25 -20.18 -9.92
C PHE A 287 -7.17 -19.14 -10.23
N ASP A 288 -7.09 -18.70 -11.50
CA ASP A 288 -6.38 -17.47 -11.85
C ASP A 288 -7.01 -16.30 -11.08
N GLY A 289 -6.19 -15.56 -10.32
CA GLY A 289 -6.65 -14.47 -9.48
C GLY A 289 -7.40 -13.37 -10.23
N ARG A 290 -7.13 -13.16 -11.52
CA ARG A 290 -7.86 -12.15 -12.33
C ARG A 290 -9.33 -12.50 -12.54
N LEU A 291 -9.66 -13.78 -12.51
CA LEU A 291 -10.99 -14.32 -12.83
C LEU A 291 -11.79 -14.61 -11.56
N HIS A 292 -11.54 -13.85 -10.49
CA HIS A 292 -12.11 -14.13 -9.17
C HIS A 292 -13.64 -13.98 -9.13
N LEU A 293 -14.25 -13.16 -9.98
CA LEU A 293 -15.71 -13.02 -10.05
C LEU A 293 -16.34 -14.19 -10.81
N GLU A 294 -15.70 -14.64 -11.89
CA GLU A 294 -16.08 -15.83 -12.64
C GLU A 294 -15.93 -17.08 -11.78
N ALA A 295 -14.85 -17.16 -11.00
CA ALA A 295 -14.65 -18.21 -10.00
C ALA A 295 -15.76 -18.20 -8.94
N ALA A 296 -16.21 -17.03 -8.46
CA ALA A 296 -17.34 -16.94 -7.53
C ALA A 296 -18.62 -17.55 -8.13
N LYS A 297 -18.97 -17.13 -9.35
CA LYS A 297 -20.14 -17.66 -10.09
C LYS A 297 -20.02 -19.16 -10.35
N ALA A 298 -18.82 -19.64 -10.68
CA ALA A 298 -18.58 -21.05 -10.89
C ALA A 298 -18.80 -21.86 -9.60
N LEU A 299 -18.36 -21.32 -8.45
CA LEU A 299 -18.59 -21.95 -7.14
C LEU A 299 -20.08 -21.95 -6.76
N GLU A 300 -20.81 -20.85 -7.00
CA GLU A 300 -22.26 -20.77 -6.80
C GLU A 300 -23.02 -21.81 -7.65
N GLU A 301 -22.59 -22.00 -8.90
CA GLU A 301 -23.20 -22.98 -9.79
C GLU A 301 -22.95 -24.43 -9.38
N ILE A 302 -21.80 -24.76 -8.78
CA ILE A 302 -21.51 -26.14 -8.37
C ILE A 302 -22.05 -26.48 -6.98
N GLU A 303 -22.38 -25.47 -6.17
CA GLU A 303 -22.97 -25.64 -4.84
C GLU A 303 -24.23 -26.51 -4.91
N GLY A 304 -24.31 -27.53 -4.06
CA GLY A 304 -25.46 -28.43 -4.01
C GLY A 304 -25.56 -29.45 -5.15
N LYS A 305 -24.71 -29.38 -6.20
CA LYS A 305 -24.66 -30.38 -7.28
C LYS A 305 -24.00 -31.68 -6.80
N VAL A 306 -24.31 -32.78 -7.48
CA VAL A 306 -23.75 -34.11 -7.19
C VAL A 306 -22.75 -34.47 -8.27
N LEU A 307 -21.57 -34.95 -7.87
CA LEU A 307 -20.57 -35.39 -8.83
C LEU A 307 -21.01 -36.66 -9.57
N PRO A 308 -20.71 -36.79 -10.88
CA PRO A 308 -20.90 -38.02 -11.62
C PRO A 308 -20.27 -39.22 -10.89
N GLY A 309 -21.07 -40.25 -10.62
CA GLY A 309 -20.64 -41.45 -9.88
C GLY A 309 -20.81 -41.37 -8.37
N CYS A 310 -21.25 -40.25 -7.81
CA CYS A 310 -21.65 -40.11 -6.41
C CYS A 310 -23.17 -40.26 -6.23
N LEU A 311 -23.60 -40.55 -5.00
CA LEU A 311 -25.02 -40.71 -4.65
C LEU A 311 -25.73 -39.36 -4.47
N SER A 312 -27.06 -39.32 -4.60
CA SER A 312 -27.90 -38.10 -4.57
C SER A 312 -27.68 -37.20 -3.35
N TRP A 313 -27.32 -37.78 -2.21
CA TRP A 313 -27.07 -37.07 -0.95
C TRP A 313 -25.63 -36.56 -0.81
N GLN A 314 -24.72 -36.93 -1.74
CA GLN A 314 -23.33 -36.48 -1.76
C GLN A 314 -23.18 -35.15 -2.51
N LYS A 315 -23.90 -34.15 -2.03
CA LYS A 315 -23.90 -32.80 -2.57
C LYS A 315 -22.57 -32.10 -2.26
N ILE A 316 -22.07 -31.35 -3.23
CA ILE A 316 -20.88 -30.50 -3.09
C ILE A 316 -21.24 -29.31 -2.20
N MET A 317 -20.36 -29.03 -1.25
CA MET A 317 -20.35 -27.79 -0.45
C MET A 317 -19.06 -27.04 -0.76
N CYS A 318 -19.18 -25.76 -1.06
CA CYS A 318 -18.09 -24.88 -1.41
C CYS A 318 -17.82 -23.91 -0.27
N GLU A 319 -16.54 -23.79 0.06
CA GLU A 319 -16.03 -22.85 1.04
C GLU A 319 -14.96 -21.99 0.35
N GLN A 320 -15.31 -20.73 0.13
CA GLN A 320 -14.41 -19.75 -0.45
C GLN A 320 -13.30 -19.44 0.56
N LEU A 321 -12.04 -19.42 0.14
CA LEU A 321 -10.92 -19.08 1.02
C LEU A 321 -10.43 -17.67 0.71
N PHE A 322 -10.61 -16.77 1.67
CA PHE A 322 -10.16 -15.39 1.59
C PHE A 322 -8.84 -15.27 2.31
N HIS A 323 -7.82 -14.86 1.57
CA HIS A 323 -6.52 -14.56 2.13
C HIS A 323 -6.34 -13.05 2.23
N SER A 324 -5.79 -12.60 3.35
CA SER A 324 -5.41 -11.22 3.55
C SER A 324 -4.08 -11.18 4.27
N SER A 325 -3.26 -10.16 4.01
CA SER A 325 -2.01 -9.98 4.75
C SER A 325 -1.79 -8.55 5.19
N LEU A 326 -1.24 -8.39 6.40
CA LEU A 326 -0.83 -7.13 7.00
C LEU A 326 0.66 -7.21 7.27
N ILE A 327 1.36 -6.09 7.07
CA ILE A 327 2.79 -5.99 7.37
C ILE A 327 2.98 -4.91 8.42
N PHE A 328 3.70 -5.28 9.47
CA PHE A 328 4.13 -4.39 10.53
C PHE A 328 5.64 -4.18 10.39
N PRO A 329 6.11 -2.96 10.04
CA PRO A 329 7.53 -2.65 10.04
C PRO A 329 8.17 -3.00 11.37
N ALA A 330 9.42 -3.47 11.36
CA ALA A 330 10.12 -3.92 12.58
C ALA A 330 10.07 -2.90 13.74
N PRO A 331 10.31 -1.58 13.51
CA PRO A 331 10.23 -0.58 14.59
C PRO A 331 8.82 -0.40 15.15
N VAL A 332 7.80 -0.52 14.30
CA VAL A 332 6.39 -0.42 14.69
C VAL A 332 5.98 -1.64 15.51
N TYR A 333 6.27 -2.85 14.98
CA TYR A 333 5.94 -4.12 15.64
C TYR A 333 6.51 -4.19 17.06
N HIS A 334 7.77 -3.77 17.26
CA HIS A 334 8.41 -3.80 18.58
C HIS A 334 7.61 -3.07 19.66
N VAL A 335 6.88 -2.02 19.28
CA VAL A 335 6.11 -1.17 20.19
C VAL A 335 4.66 -1.64 20.35
N ILE A 336 4.09 -2.29 19.34
CA ILE A 336 2.69 -2.75 19.33
C ILE A 336 2.51 -4.25 19.62
N ALA A 337 3.59 -5.02 19.77
CA ALA A 337 3.55 -6.49 19.88
C ALA A 337 2.54 -6.99 20.92
N GLU A 338 2.56 -6.44 22.15
CA GLU A 338 1.63 -6.84 23.21
C GLU A 338 0.16 -6.56 22.87
N GLN A 339 -0.12 -5.45 22.17
CA GLN A 339 -1.49 -5.11 21.76
C GLN A 339 -1.95 -6.01 20.61
N LEU A 340 -1.04 -6.29 19.67
CA LEU A 340 -1.29 -7.21 18.56
C LEU A 340 -1.62 -8.61 19.09
N GLU A 341 -0.85 -9.13 20.05
CA GLU A 341 -1.11 -10.43 20.67
C GLU A 341 -2.48 -10.49 21.37
N LYS A 342 -2.87 -9.42 22.07
CA LYS A 342 -4.21 -9.31 22.68
C LYS A 342 -5.33 -9.36 21.65
N ILE A 343 -5.17 -8.65 20.53
CA ILE A 343 -6.14 -8.67 19.42
C ILE A 343 -6.21 -10.06 18.79
N LEU A 344 -5.05 -10.67 18.51
CA LEU A 344 -4.97 -12.01 17.92
C LEU A 344 -5.58 -13.10 18.83
N ALA A 345 -5.44 -12.96 20.15
CA ALA A 345 -6.05 -13.89 21.11
C ALA A 345 -7.57 -13.94 21.01
N ASN A 346 -8.23 -12.82 20.67
CA ASN A 346 -9.68 -12.77 20.48
C ASN A 346 -10.15 -13.57 19.25
N PHE A 347 -9.26 -13.82 18.29
CA PHE A 347 -9.58 -14.49 17.05
C PHE A 347 -9.55 -16.02 17.14
N ASN A 348 -8.91 -16.59 18.16
CA ASN A 348 -8.74 -18.05 18.30
C ASN A 348 -10.06 -18.82 18.48
N ASN A 349 -11.15 -18.13 18.80
CA ASN A 349 -12.48 -18.72 18.99
C ASN A 349 -13.38 -18.63 17.74
N LEU A 350 -12.89 -18.06 16.63
CA LEU A 350 -13.66 -17.89 15.41
C LEU A 350 -13.48 -19.10 14.48
N ASN A 351 -14.55 -19.84 14.24
CA ASN A 351 -14.55 -20.99 13.34
C ASN A 351 -14.25 -20.55 11.90
N GLY A 352 -13.37 -21.28 11.21
CA GLY A 352 -13.01 -21.00 9.82
C GLY A 352 -12.00 -19.86 9.62
N LEU A 353 -11.37 -19.38 10.70
CA LEU A 353 -10.30 -18.38 10.68
C LEU A 353 -8.96 -19.02 11.06
N GLU A 354 -7.97 -18.88 10.20
CA GLU A 354 -6.58 -19.24 10.45
C GLU A 354 -5.70 -18.01 10.29
N TRP A 355 -4.73 -17.83 11.18
CA TRP A 355 -3.76 -16.75 11.06
C TRP A 355 -2.35 -17.25 11.35
N ASN A 356 -1.38 -16.59 10.72
CA ASN A 356 0.03 -16.92 10.89
C ASN A 356 0.88 -15.65 10.83
N LEU A 357 1.75 -15.48 11.82
CA LEU A 357 2.66 -14.34 11.93
C LEU A 357 4.10 -14.78 11.65
N ASN A 358 4.68 -14.32 10.54
CA ASN A 358 6.06 -14.63 10.15
C ASN A 358 6.93 -13.38 10.08
N ARG A 359 8.23 -13.53 10.33
CA ARG A 359 9.22 -12.47 10.09
C ARG A 359 9.73 -12.52 8.65
N THR A 360 9.72 -11.39 7.95
CA THR A 360 10.20 -11.25 6.57
C THR A 360 11.71 -11.01 6.52
N ALA A 361 12.33 -11.19 5.35
CA ALA A 361 13.77 -10.99 5.14
C ALA A 361 14.25 -9.57 5.46
N ASN A 362 13.39 -8.56 5.27
CA ASN A 362 13.65 -7.16 5.63
C ASN A 362 13.43 -6.84 7.13
N GLY A 363 13.18 -7.86 7.96
CA GLY A 363 12.99 -7.73 9.41
C GLY A 363 11.58 -7.36 9.86
N SER A 364 10.66 -7.03 8.94
CA SER A 364 9.24 -6.74 9.25
C SER A 364 8.47 -8.01 9.65
N HIS A 365 7.28 -7.83 10.22
CA HIS A 365 6.41 -8.95 10.59
C HIS A 365 5.17 -8.98 9.71
N ARG A 366 4.95 -10.09 9.01
CA ARG A 366 3.80 -10.33 8.14
C ARG A 366 2.79 -11.20 8.85
N LEU A 367 1.60 -10.67 9.08
CA LEU A 367 0.43 -11.42 9.54
C LEU A 367 -0.38 -11.83 8.32
N LYS A 368 -0.48 -13.13 8.07
CA LYS A 368 -1.36 -13.72 7.06
C LYS A 368 -2.63 -14.21 7.75
N ILE A 369 -3.78 -13.80 7.24
CA ILE A 369 -5.11 -14.19 7.70
C ILE A 369 -5.77 -14.98 6.57
N THR A 370 -6.39 -16.10 6.91
CA THR A 370 -7.20 -16.91 6.00
C THR A 370 -8.55 -17.11 6.66
N ALA A 371 -9.64 -16.75 5.98
CA ALA A 371 -10.99 -16.99 6.47
C ALA A 371 -11.89 -17.59 5.39
N ASN A 372 -12.99 -18.19 5.81
CA ASN A 372 -14.00 -18.78 4.93
C ASN A 372 -15.05 -17.78 4.39
N ALA A 373 -15.04 -16.54 4.89
CA ALA A 373 -15.94 -15.46 4.45
C ALA A 373 -15.22 -14.10 4.40
N THR A 374 -15.50 -13.29 3.36
CA THR A 374 -14.97 -11.92 3.22
C THR A 374 -15.28 -11.05 4.42
N LYS A 375 -16.50 -11.19 4.96
CA LYS A 375 -16.96 -10.47 6.15
C LYS A 375 -16.04 -10.74 7.34
N THR A 376 -15.73 -12.01 7.61
CA THR A 376 -14.84 -12.39 8.71
C THR A 376 -13.44 -11.79 8.53
N VAL A 377 -12.92 -11.75 7.30
CA VAL A 377 -11.66 -11.05 7.01
C VAL A 377 -11.76 -9.56 7.35
N ALA A 378 -12.81 -8.87 6.88
CA ALA A 378 -12.99 -7.44 7.11
C ALA A 378 -13.14 -7.10 8.60
N GLU A 379 -13.92 -7.88 9.36
CA GLU A 379 -14.13 -7.72 10.80
C GLU A 379 -12.84 -7.90 11.61
N VAL A 380 -12.09 -8.98 11.33
CA VAL A 380 -10.82 -9.30 12.00
C VAL A 380 -9.74 -8.28 11.63
N ARG A 381 -9.78 -7.77 10.40
CA ARG A 381 -8.78 -6.85 9.87
C ARG A 381 -8.93 -5.42 10.39
N ARG A 382 -10.15 -4.95 10.68
CA ARG A 382 -10.38 -3.59 11.20
C ARG A 382 -9.51 -3.23 12.43
N PRO A 383 -9.54 -3.97 13.55
CA PRO A 383 -8.74 -3.62 14.72
C PRO A 383 -7.22 -3.72 14.44
N LEU A 384 -6.80 -4.59 13.53
CA LEU A 384 -5.41 -4.72 13.11
C LEU A 384 -4.95 -3.52 12.26
N GLU A 385 -5.82 -3.03 11.38
CA GLU A 385 -5.57 -1.82 10.58
C GLU A 385 -5.49 -0.58 11.45
N GLU A 386 -6.40 -0.43 12.42
CA GLU A 386 -6.38 0.65 13.41
C GLU A 386 -5.04 0.68 14.16
N LEU A 387 -4.57 -0.49 14.61
CA LEU A 387 -3.26 -0.62 15.26
C LEU A 387 -2.11 -0.25 14.31
N SER A 388 -2.19 -0.68 13.03
CA SER A 388 -1.17 -0.41 12.01
C SER A 388 -1.13 1.05 11.52
N ARG A 389 -2.23 1.79 11.68
CA ARG A 389 -2.31 3.20 11.25
C ARG A 389 -1.60 4.11 12.23
N GLY A 390 -1.56 3.74 13.52
CA GLY A 390 -1.07 4.59 14.60
C GLY A 390 -2.00 5.77 14.86
N LYS A 391 -1.78 6.48 15.97
CA LYS A 391 -2.58 7.66 16.32
C LYS A 391 -2.07 8.87 15.56
N LEU A 392 -2.94 9.51 14.78
CA LEU A 392 -2.66 10.80 14.16
C LEU A 392 -2.64 11.90 15.23
N ILE A 393 -1.64 12.77 15.19
CA ILE A 393 -1.62 13.97 16.04
C ILE A 393 -2.44 15.06 15.37
N ASP A 394 -3.40 15.59 16.12
CA ASP A 394 -4.17 16.76 15.69
C ASP A 394 -3.26 17.99 15.57
N HIS A 395 -3.21 18.57 14.38
CA HIS A 395 -2.42 19.75 14.05
C HIS A 395 -3.00 21.04 14.63
N GLY A 396 -4.21 21.03 15.19
CA GLY A 396 -4.83 22.22 15.77
C GLY A 396 -3.97 22.92 16.83
N SER A 397 -3.02 22.21 17.45
CA SER A 397 -2.09 22.75 18.45
C SER A 397 -0.70 23.15 17.90
N LEU A 398 -0.36 22.86 16.64
CA LEU A 398 0.98 23.10 16.08
C LEU A 398 0.91 23.93 14.78
N PRO A 399 1.59 25.10 14.70
CA PRO A 399 1.76 25.81 13.45
C PRO A 399 2.47 24.94 12.39
N PRO A 400 2.13 25.03 11.09
CA PRO A 400 2.82 24.30 10.02
C PRO A 400 4.35 24.49 10.03
N ALA A 401 4.81 25.70 10.37
CA ALA A 401 6.23 26.00 10.52
C ALA A 401 6.91 25.27 11.69
N ALA A 402 6.17 24.98 12.78
CA ALA A 402 6.68 24.19 13.90
C ALA A 402 6.78 22.70 13.54
N LEU A 403 5.84 22.19 12.74
CA LEU A 403 5.87 20.80 12.25
C LEU A 403 7.07 20.53 11.36
N GLN A 404 7.43 21.47 10.48
CA GLN A 404 8.62 21.34 9.62
C GLN A 404 9.92 21.22 10.41
N LEU A 405 9.97 21.73 11.66
CA LEU A 405 11.15 21.62 12.50
C LEU A 405 11.46 20.18 12.90
N ILE A 406 10.51 19.24 12.82
CA ILE A 406 10.81 17.84 13.12
C ILE A 406 11.85 17.22 12.17
N LEU A 407 12.01 17.82 10.98
CA LEU A 407 13.01 17.43 9.99
C LEU A 407 14.36 18.11 10.19
N SER A 408 14.44 19.12 11.05
CA SER A 408 15.71 19.75 11.42
C SER A 408 16.57 18.77 12.23
N ARG A 409 17.88 19.00 12.27
CA ARG A 409 18.79 18.18 13.07
C ARG A 409 18.38 18.16 14.54
N GLU A 410 17.95 19.29 15.08
CA GLU A 410 17.45 19.41 16.46
C GLU A 410 16.13 18.67 16.64
N GLY A 411 15.21 18.77 15.68
CA GLY A 411 13.93 18.06 15.69
C GLY A 411 14.07 16.53 15.58
N ILE A 412 15.02 16.04 14.76
CA ILE A 412 15.35 14.61 14.67
C ILE A 412 15.90 14.12 16.01
N SER A 413 16.82 14.86 16.63
CA SER A 413 17.37 14.53 17.94
C SER A 413 16.29 14.50 19.02
N LEU A 414 15.39 15.48 19.02
CA LEU A 414 14.25 15.55 19.93
C LEU A 414 13.33 14.35 19.74
N LYS A 415 12.94 14.07 18.50
CA LYS A 415 12.12 12.92 18.12
C LYS A 415 12.73 11.62 18.66
N CYS A 416 14.03 11.38 18.40
CA CYS A 416 14.72 10.19 18.88
C CYS A 416 14.72 10.08 20.42
N SER A 417 14.96 11.19 21.13
CA SER A 417 14.92 11.23 22.59
C SER A 417 13.53 10.86 23.16
N ILE A 418 12.47 11.46 22.61
CA ILE A 418 11.09 11.18 23.03
C ILE A 418 10.72 9.71 22.76
N GLN A 419 11.12 9.16 21.61
CA GLN A 419 10.88 7.76 21.27
C GLN A 419 11.53 6.79 22.28
N GLN A 420 12.77 7.06 22.68
CA GLN A 420 13.48 6.25 23.66
C GLN A 420 12.84 6.33 25.05
N GLU A 421 12.49 7.54 25.50
CA GLU A 421 11.94 7.77 26.83
C GLU A 421 10.54 7.15 26.98
N THR A 422 9.68 7.38 26.00
CA THR A 422 8.28 6.93 26.04
C THR A 422 8.09 5.50 25.55
N LYS A 423 9.14 4.88 24.99
CA LYS A 423 9.10 3.59 24.29
C LYS A 423 8.01 3.59 23.21
N THR A 424 7.92 4.69 22.45
CA THR A 424 7.00 4.86 21.32
C THR A 424 7.75 4.96 20.02
N TYR A 425 7.05 4.76 18.90
CA TYR A 425 7.60 5.00 17.58
C TYR A 425 6.86 6.15 16.90
N ILE A 426 7.60 7.14 16.40
CA ILE A 426 7.06 8.35 15.79
C ILE A 426 7.40 8.36 14.30
N VAL A 427 6.38 8.43 13.46
CA VAL A 427 6.51 8.53 11.99
C VAL A 427 5.98 9.89 11.57
N PHE A 428 6.73 10.55 10.69
CA PHE A 428 6.30 11.77 10.05
C PHE A 428 6.12 11.48 8.56
N ASP A 429 4.86 11.44 8.14
CA ASP A 429 4.44 11.20 6.76
C ASP A 429 4.48 12.54 6.02
N TRP A 430 5.62 12.82 5.41
CA TRP A 430 5.88 14.08 4.74
C TRP A 430 4.91 14.42 3.59
N PRO A 431 4.46 13.48 2.73
CA PRO A 431 3.44 13.72 1.71
C PRO A 431 2.13 14.31 2.22
N SER A 432 1.70 13.91 3.42
CA SER A 432 0.43 14.33 4.01
C SER A 432 0.60 15.28 5.19
N LEU A 433 1.86 15.66 5.50
CA LEU A 433 2.28 16.39 6.70
C LEU A 433 1.78 15.78 8.01
N ASN A 434 1.40 14.51 7.98
CA ASN A 434 0.76 13.84 9.11
C ASN A 434 1.80 13.24 10.04
N LEU A 435 1.63 13.47 11.33
CA LEU A 435 2.49 12.90 12.35
C LEU A 435 1.75 11.80 13.10
N ARG A 436 2.34 10.60 13.12
CA ARG A 436 1.74 9.39 13.69
C ARG A 436 2.59 8.84 14.81
N ILE A 437 1.95 8.48 15.92
CA ILE A 437 2.60 7.82 17.06
C ILE A 437 2.05 6.40 17.21
N PHE A 438 2.97 5.45 17.37
CA PHE A 438 2.71 4.05 17.68
C PHE A 438 3.16 3.76 19.11
N GLY A 439 2.34 3.05 19.88
CA GLY A 439 2.51 2.91 21.32
C GLY A 439 1.29 2.30 21.98
N SER A 440 1.37 2.04 23.29
CA SER A 440 0.15 1.86 24.09
C SER A 440 -0.60 3.19 24.20
N PRO A 441 -1.94 3.19 24.37
CA PRO A 441 -2.72 4.42 24.44
C PRO A 441 -2.18 5.43 25.46
N GLU A 442 -1.76 4.94 26.63
CA GLU A 442 -1.16 5.73 27.70
C GLU A 442 0.19 6.35 27.29
N LYS A 443 1.08 5.56 26.69
CA LYS A 443 2.39 6.02 26.22
C LYS A 443 2.26 6.99 25.04
N ILE A 444 1.28 6.76 24.16
CA ILE A 444 0.97 7.66 23.05
C ILE A 444 0.57 9.03 23.58
N ALA A 445 -0.31 9.10 24.59
CA ALA A 445 -0.73 10.38 25.16
C ALA A 445 0.46 11.16 25.75
N LEU A 446 1.35 10.48 26.47
CA LEU A 446 2.57 11.07 27.01
C LEU A 446 3.53 11.57 25.91
N ALA A 447 3.77 10.74 24.89
CA ALA A 447 4.64 11.09 23.76
C ALA A 447 4.08 12.26 22.95
N GLN A 448 2.76 12.29 22.72
CA GLN A 448 2.07 13.39 22.03
C GLN A 448 2.25 14.71 22.79
N GLN A 449 2.00 14.72 24.11
CA GLN A 449 2.15 15.93 24.92
C GLN A 449 3.59 16.47 24.89
N LYS A 450 4.57 15.59 25.09
CA LYS A 450 5.99 15.97 25.08
C LYS A 450 6.44 16.48 23.71
N LEU A 451 6.02 15.82 22.64
CA LEU A 451 6.37 16.22 21.28
C LEU A 451 5.82 17.60 20.94
N ILE A 452 4.54 17.85 21.24
CA ILE A 452 3.93 19.17 20.99
C ILE A 452 4.66 20.24 21.79
N GLN A 453 4.89 20.03 23.09
CA GLN A 453 5.56 21.00 23.95
C GLN A 453 6.97 21.32 23.42
N SER A 454 7.76 20.28 23.12
CA SER A 454 9.14 20.49 22.66
C SER A 454 9.24 21.08 21.26
N LEU A 455 8.30 20.77 20.34
CA LEU A 455 8.26 21.41 19.03
C LEU A 455 7.85 22.88 19.12
N LEU A 456 6.91 23.23 20.01
CA LEU A 456 6.56 24.63 20.26
C LEU A 456 7.73 25.40 20.86
N SER A 457 8.43 24.84 21.85
CA SER A 457 9.64 25.45 22.41
C SER A 457 10.73 25.66 21.35
N LEU A 458 11.00 24.65 20.52
CA LEU A 458 11.94 24.79 19.40
C LEU A 458 11.50 25.85 18.39
N HIS A 459 10.19 25.96 18.13
CA HIS A 459 9.65 26.96 17.24
C HIS A 459 9.81 28.37 17.79
N GLU A 460 9.57 28.56 19.08
CA GLU A 460 9.79 29.82 19.79
C GLU A 460 11.28 30.21 19.78
N GLU A 461 12.19 29.27 20.07
CA GLU A 461 13.64 29.51 20.00
C GLU A 461 14.09 29.96 18.60
N LYS A 462 13.60 29.29 17.54
CA LYS A 462 13.91 29.68 16.15
C LYS A 462 13.28 31.02 15.78
N GLN A 463 12.14 31.38 16.36
CA GLN A 463 11.55 32.71 16.18
C GLN A 463 12.40 33.82 16.80
N LEU A 464 13.31 33.54 17.73
CA LEU A 464 14.21 34.54 18.32
C LEU A 464 15.53 34.75 17.55
N VAL A 465 15.65 34.15 16.37
CA VAL A 465 16.80 34.30 15.48
C VAL A 465 16.46 35.31 14.38
N ILE A 466 17.33 36.30 14.19
CA ILE A 466 17.25 37.30 13.12
C ILE A 466 18.35 36.97 12.10
N PRO A 467 18.00 36.47 10.90
CA PRO A 467 18.99 36.14 9.89
C PRO A 467 19.59 37.44 9.33
N LEU A 468 20.92 37.48 9.20
CA LEU A 468 21.65 38.54 8.49
C LEU A 468 22.02 38.12 7.05
N ARG A 469 21.47 36.99 6.60
CA ARG A 469 21.65 36.42 5.27
C ARG A 469 20.31 35.86 4.78
N GLY A 470 19.91 36.22 3.58
CA GLY A 470 18.63 35.80 2.99
C GLY A 470 18.51 36.28 1.55
N ARG A 471 17.45 35.88 0.85
CA ARG A 471 17.20 36.29 -0.54
C ARG A 471 17.00 37.80 -0.68
N ASP A 472 16.49 38.45 0.35
CA ASP A 472 16.12 39.87 0.36
C ASP A 472 17.10 40.74 1.19
N LEU A 473 18.26 40.20 1.59
CA LEU A 473 19.23 40.87 2.46
C LEU A 473 20.59 41.04 1.78
N PRO A 474 21.28 42.21 1.91
CA PRO A 474 22.60 42.43 1.33
C PRO A 474 23.65 41.42 1.83
N PRO A 475 24.55 40.92 0.96
CA PRO A 475 25.52 39.90 1.32
C PRO A 475 26.59 40.38 2.31
N ASP A 476 26.82 41.70 2.43
CA ASP A 476 27.72 42.32 3.38
C ASP A 476 27.03 42.82 4.66
N LEU A 477 25.73 42.54 4.84
CA LEU A 477 24.92 43.03 5.96
C LEU A 477 25.55 42.72 7.32
N MET A 478 26.09 41.52 7.51
CA MET A 478 26.79 41.17 8.75
C MET A 478 28.01 42.06 9.02
N LYS A 479 28.81 42.37 7.99
CA LYS A 479 29.97 43.28 8.12
C LYS A 479 29.49 44.69 8.48
N GLN A 480 28.40 45.14 7.88
CA GLN A 480 27.83 46.46 8.15
C GLN A 480 27.23 46.57 9.55
N VAL A 481 26.49 45.56 10.00
CA VAL A 481 25.96 45.48 11.37
C VAL A 481 27.10 45.56 12.39
N VAL A 482 28.20 44.83 12.18
CA VAL A 482 29.39 44.88 13.05
C VAL A 482 30.08 46.24 13.01
N LYS A 483 30.18 46.86 11.82
CA LYS A 483 30.79 48.19 11.65
C LYS A 483 29.97 49.29 12.33
N THR A 484 28.64 49.19 12.27
CA THR A 484 27.71 50.19 12.77
C THR A 484 27.43 50.06 14.26
N PHE A 485 27.34 48.84 14.79
CA PHE A 485 26.93 48.58 16.18
C PHE A 485 28.02 47.94 17.06
N GLY A 486 29.20 47.65 16.50
CA GLY A 486 30.31 47.00 17.17
C GLY A 486 30.19 45.46 17.20
N PRO A 487 31.28 44.74 17.48
CA PRO A 487 31.32 43.26 17.48
C PRO A 487 30.41 42.64 18.54
N ASP A 488 30.22 43.31 19.68
CA ASP A 488 29.34 42.86 20.78
C ASP A 488 27.88 43.36 20.64
N LEU A 489 27.55 44.01 19.51
CA LEU A 489 26.26 44.64 19.24
C LEU A 489 25.84 45.68 20.28
N GLN A 490 26.78 46.28 21.01
CA GLN A 490 26.51 47.23 22.09
C GLN A 490 25.66 48.42 21.60
N GLY A 491 25.96 48.96 20.42
CA GLY A 491 25.18 50.07 19.84
C GLY A 491 23.74 49.67 19.48
N LEU A 492 23.49 48.38 19.22
CA LEU A 492 22.14 47.87 18.97
C LEU A 492 21.37 47.63 20.28
N LYS A 493 22.07 47.20 21.35
CA LYS A 493 21.52 47.09 22.71
C LYS A 493 21.16 48.45 23.31
N GLU A 494 21.89 49.51 22.96
CA GLU A 494 21.57 50.90 23.34
C GLU A 494 20.31 51.42 22.63
N LYS A 495 20.12 51.07 21.35
CA LYS A 495 18.92 51.45 20.58
C LYS A 495 17.67 50.66 20.97
N VAL A 496 17.83 49.44 21.47
CA VAL A 496 16.73 48.57 21.95
C VAL A 496 17.02 48.18 23.40
N PRO A 497 16.74 49.07 24.38
CA PRO A 497 17.05 48.81 25.78
C PRO A 497 16.27 47.59 26.30
N GLY A 498 17.00 46.66 26.92
CA GLY A 498 16.44 45.40 27.43
C GLY A 498 16.58 44.20 26.49
N ALA A 499 17.09 44.36 25.26
CA ALA A 499 17.39 43.24 24.37
C ALA A 499 18.77 42.63 24.67
N ASP A 500 18.82 41.36 25.10
CA ASP A 500 20.09 40.61 25.15
C ASP A 500 20.37 39.99 23.78
N LEU A 501 21.28 40.63 23.03
CA LEU A 501 21.64 40.25 21.67
C LEU A 501 23.03 39.59 21.62
N LYS A 502 23.15 38.51 20.85
CA LYS A 502 24.44 37.85 20.54
C LYS A 502 24.59 37.63 19.03
N LEU A 503 25.72 38.05 18.49
CA LEU A 503 26.06 37.82 17.09
C LEU A 503 26.68 36.42 16.91
N ASN A 504 26.15 35.63 15.97
CA ASN A 504 26.77 34.38 15.55
C ASN A 504 27.33 34.51 14.14
N THR A 505 28.66 34.57 14.07
CA THR A 505 29.40 34.75 12.81
C THR A 505 29.34 33.52 11.90
N ARG A 506 29.13 32.30 12.45
CA ARG A 506 29.02 31.07 11.65
C ARG A 506 27.68 30.94 10.95
N GLN A 507 26.59 31.31 11.64
CA GLN A 507 25.24 31.23 11.10
C GLN A 507 24.78 32.55 10.44
N GLN A 508 25.63 33.58 10.49
CA GLN A 508 25.33 34.93 10.01
C GLN A 508 23.95 35.41 10.51
N ALA A 509 23.77 35.37 11.84
CA ALA A 509 22.49 35.69 12.48
C ALA A 509 22.70 36.35 13.84
N ILE A 510 21.71 37.15 14.25
CA ILE A 510 21.61 37.73 15.60
C ILE A 510 20.64 36.86 16.41
N PHE A 511 21.08 36.42 17.57
CA PHE A 511 20.27 35.73 18.56
C PHE A 511 19.73 36.73 19.57
N LEU A 512 18.42 36.72 19.78
CA LEU A 512 17.75 37.49 20.81
C LEU A 512 17.40 36.57 21.98
N ASN A 513 17.96 36.82 23.15
CA ASN A 513 17.59 36.11 24.37
C ASN A 513 16.55 36.94 25.14
N GLY A 514 15.41 36.33 25.50
CA GLY A 514 14.40 36.96 26.34
C GLY A 514 13.13 37.36 25.58
N ASN A 515 12.85 38.67 25.48
CA ASN A 515 11.53 39.20 25.10
C ASN A 515 11.29 39.26 23.59
N LYS A 516 10.37 38.41 23.10
CA LYS A 516 9.94 38.30 21.70
C LYS A 516 9.36 39.60 21.11
N GLU A 517 8.77 40.47 21.93
CA GLU A 517 8.19 41.74 21.48
C GLU A 517 9.25 42.73 20.95
N LEU A 518 10.51 42.54 21.32
CA LEU A 518 11.63 43.38 20.87
C LEU A 518 12.17 42.98 19.50
N LYS A 519 11.87 41.76 19.03
CA LYS A 519 12.34 41.25 17.74
C LYS A 519 11.99 42.15 16.54
N PRO A 520 10.73 42.55 16.30
CA PRO A 520 10.39 43.34 15.11
C PRO A 520 11.16 44.67 15.07
N ARG A 521 11.44 45.24 16.25
CA ARG A 521 12.22 46.48 16.37
C ARG A 521 13.71 46.27 16.06
N VAL A 522 14.27 45.12 16.42
CA VAL A 522 15.66 44.76 16.05
C VAL A 522 15.75 44.42 14.55
N GLU A 523 14.74 43.74 13.99
CA GLU A 523 14.65 43.47 12.55
C GLU A 523 14.53 44.76 11.74
N GLU A 524 13.69 45.71 12.17
CA GLU A 524 13.55 47.04 11.56
C GLU A 524 14.89 47.78 11.50
N ILE A 525 15.61 47.89 12.63
CA ILE A 525 16.91 48.56 12.68
C ILE A 525 17.96 47.82 11.82
N THR A 526 17.88 46.49 11.75
CA THR A 526 18.77 45.69 10.90
C THR A 526 18.47 45.92 9.41
N LEU A 527 17.20 46.06 9.04
CA LEU A 527 16.75 46.38 7.69
C LEU A 527 17.10 47.82 7.30
N GLU A 528 17.07 48.78 8.23
CA GLU A 528 17.55 50.16 7.97
C GLU A 528 19.03 50.18 7.57
N VAL A 529 19.85 49.36 8.23
CA VAL A 529 21.25 49.19 7.85
C VAL A 529 21.35 48.58 6.45
N ALA A 530 20.54 47.56 6.16
CA ALA A 530 20.48 46.95 4.83
C ALA A 530 20.09 47.96 3.72
N CYS A 531 19.10 48.81 3.95
CA CYS A 531 18.66 49.83 2.99
C CYS A 531 19.72 50.91 2.76
N SER A 532 20.49 51.24 3.79
CA SER A 532 21.60 52.19 3.70
C SER A 532 22.78 51.63 2.88
N SER A 533 22.91 50.30 2.80
CA SER A 533 23.93 49.61 2.00
C SER A 533 23.68 49.68 0.49
N ILE A 534 22.41 49.73 0.07
CA ILE A 534 22.00 49.62 -1.35
C ILE A 534 22.54 50.79 -2.19
N HIS A 535 22.79 51.96 -1.58
CA HIS A 535 23.30 53.14 -2.28
C HIS A 535 24.82 53.19 -2.47
N LEU A 536 25.59 52.21 -1.97
CA LEU A 536 27.06 52.20 -2.09
C LEU A 536 27.62 51.17 -3.09
N VAL A 537 26.77 50.37 -3.74
CA VAL A 537 27.21 49.34 -4.70
C VAL A 537 27.19 49.87 -6.13
N GLU A 538 27.94 50.95 -6.38
CA GLU A 538 28.44 51.24 -7.73
C GLU A 538 29.96 51.17 -7.72
N ARG A 539 30.46 50.13 -8.40
CA ARG A 539 31.82 49.92 -8.93
C ARG A 539 32.89 49.43 -7.94
N LEU A 540 33.07 48.12 -7.92
CA LEU A 540 34.38 47.46 -8.05
C LEU A 540 34.16 46.12 -8.78
N ASP A 541 34.85 45.93 -9.89
CA ASP A 541 34.86 44.71 -10.70
C ASP A 541 35.71 43.67 -9.95
N THR A 542 35.08 42.85 -9.10
CA THR A 542 35.75 41.80 -8.32
C THR A 542 35.09 40.43 -8.57
N GLY A 543 35.66 39.66 -9.51
CA GLY A 543 35.42 38.22 -9.67
C GLY A 543 34.04 37.79 -10.19
N PRO A 544 33.89 36.52 -10.61
CA PRO A 544 32.59 35.98 -10.98
C PRO A 544 31.69 35.86 -9.75
N SER A 545 30.49 36.45 -9.82
CA SER A 545 29.48 36.38 -8.75
C SER A 545 28.57 35.16 -8.93
N CYS A 546 28.17 34.54 -7.82
CA CYS A 546 27.30 33.38 -7.82
C CYS A 546 25.85 33.81 -8.15
N PRO A 547 25.18 33.23 -9.16
CA PRO A 547 23.81 33.61 -9.52
C PRO A 547 22.75 33.32 -8.46
N VAL A 548 23.05 32.49 -7.46
CA VAL A 548 22.10 32.10 -6.39
C VAL A 548 22.19 33.02 -5.17
N CYS A 549 23.40 33.28 -4.67
CA CYS A 549 23.60 34.11 -3.47
C CYS A 549 24.05 35.54 -3.78
N LEU A 550 24.40 35.83 -5.04
CA LEU A 550 24.90 37.13 -5.51
C LEU A 550 26.21 37.59 -4.83
N CYS A 551 26.89 36.70 -4.10
CA CYS A 551 28.21 36.91 -3.52
C CYS A 551 29.33 36.56 -4.51
N GLU A 552 30.55 37.02 -4.23
CA GLU A 552 31.77 36.43 -4.82
C GLU A 552 31.80 34.91 -4.58
N VAL A 553 32.21 34.16 -5.59
CA VAL A 553 32.21 32.69 -5.52
C VAL A 553 33.33 32.19 -4.59
N GLU A 554 32.96 31.83 -3.36
CA GLU A 554 33.78 31.01 -2.46
C GLU A 554 33.53 29.52 -2.74
N ASP A 555 34.61 28.73 -2.88
CA ASP A 555 34.55 27.29 -3.23
C ASP A 555 33.67 27.04 -4.47
N GLY A 556 34.14 27.51 -5.62
CA GLY A 556 33.38 27.52 -6.87
C GLY A 556 33.25 26.15 -7.51
N TYR A 557 32.05 25.85 -8.00
CA TYR A 557 31.75 24.70 -8.82
C TYR A 557 31.11 25.13 -10.13
N GLN A 558 31.70 24.68 -11.24
CA GLN A 558 31.24 24.98 -12.59
C GLN A 558 30.45 23.79 -13.12
N LEU A 559 29.18 24.00 -13.51
CA LEU A 559 28.34 22.93 -14.05
C LEU A 559 28.91 22.43 -15.39
N GLU A 560 28.98 21.11 -15.57
CA GLU A 560 29.57 20.54 -16.79
C GLU A 560 28.73 20.81 -18.05
N GLY A 561 27.40 20.86 -17.92
CA GLY A 561 26.49 21.04 -19.05
C GLY A 561 26.51 22.44 -19.66
N CYS A 562 26.26 23.46 -18.82
CA CYS A 562 26.11 24.85 -19.24
C CYS A 562 27.27 25.76 -18.86
N ARG A 563 28.27 25.25 -18.14
CA ARG A 563 29.50 25.97 -17.73
C ARG A 563 29.27 27.19 -16.83
N HIS A 564 28.09 27.38 -16.26
CA HIS A 564 27.84 28.44 -15.27
C HIS A 564 28.47 28.10 -13.92
N LEU A 565 29.06 29.11 -13.26
CA LEU A 565 29.78 28.99 -12.00
C LEU A 565 28.90 29.39 -10.80
N PHE A 566 28.95 28.58 -9.74
CA PHE A 566 28.21 28.80 -8.50
C PHE A 566 29.08 28.49 -7.28
N CYS A 567 28.70 28.98 -6.09
CA CYS A 567 29.22 28.41 -4.85
C CYS A 567 28.75 26.96 -4.69
N ARG A 568 29.64 26.04 -4.30
CA ARG A 568 29.29 24.63 -4.09
C ARG A 568 28.11 24.45 -3.12
N LEU A 569 28.11 25.22 -2.03
CA LEU A 569 27.04 25.21 -1.04
C LEU A 569 25.67 25.65 -1.62
N CYS A 570 25.65 26.62 -2.53
CA CYS A 570 24.41 27.07 -3.17
C CYS A 570 23.77 25.98 -4.04
N LEU A 571 24.59 25.22 -4.78
CA LEU A 571 24.10 24.09 -5.57
C LEU A 571 23.61 22.95 -4.68
N VAL A 572 24.30 22.67 -3.57
CA VAL A 572 23.84 21.67 -2.58
C VAL A 572 22.49 22.09 -1.99
N GLU A 573 22.35 23.33 -1.53
CA GLU A 573 21.08 23.85 -1.00
C GLU A 573 19.95 23.86 -2.04
N GLN A 574 20.26 24.09 -3.32
CA GLN A 574 19.27 23.94 -4.40
C GLN A 574 18.74 22.50 -4.48
N CYS A 575 19.63 21.51 -4.39
CA CYS A 575 19.25 20.09 -4.36
C CYS A 575 18.46 19.74 -3.10
N GLU A 576 18.91 20.19 -1.93
CA GLU A 576 18.21 19.91 -0.68
C GLU A 576 16.84 20.59 -0.59
N SER A 577 16.71 21.79 -1.17
CA SER A 577 15.41 22.46 -1.33
C SER A 577 14.45 21.63 -2.17
N ALA A 578 14.92 21.06 -3.29
CA ALA A 578 14.10 20.17 -4.12
C ALA A 578 13.67 18.90 -3.35
N ILE A 579 14.54 18.35 -2.50
CA ILE A 579 14.22 17.23 -1.61
C ILE A 579 13.13 17.62 -0.58
N ARG A 580 13.29 18.78 0.08
CA ARG A 580 12.45 19.23 1.22
C ARG A 580 11.10 19.81 0.83
N ASN A 581 10.98 20.41 -0.35
CA ASN A 581 9.80 21.19 -0.76
C ASN A 581 8.94 20.48 -1.82
N GLN A 582 9.15 19.19 -2.07
CA GLN A 582 8.32 18.46 -3.05
C GLN A 582 8.41 19.14 -4.44
N GLY A 583 9.62 19.65 -4.74
CA GLY A 583 9.86 20.67 -5.75
C GLY A 583 9.87 20.18 -7.19
N SER A 584 9.98 21.14 -8.10
CA SER A 584 9.97 21.02 -9.56
C SER A 584 11.15 20.20 -10.09
N PHE A 585 10.88 18.96 -10.51
CA PHE A 585 11.79 18.21 -11.37
C PHE A 585 11.42 18.49 -12.84
N PRO A 586 12.40 18.60 -13.76
CA PRO A 586 13.84 18.50 -13.55
C PRO A 586 14.45 19.70 -12.79
N ILE A 587 15.54 19.46 -12.05
CA ILE A 587 16.35 20.54 -11.46
C ILE A 587 17.23 21.17 -12.54
N CYS A 588 16.98 22.44 -12.82
CA CYS A 588 17.70 23.21 -13.84
C CYS A 588 18.69 24.20 -13.23
N CYS A 589 19.62 24.65 -14.07
CA CYS A 589 20.54 25.74 -13.78
C CYS A 589 19.77 27.00 -13.38
N ALA A 590 20.12 27.58 -12.23
CA ALA A 590 19.50 28.77 -11.68
C ALA A 590 19.98 30.09 -12.34
N HIS A 591 20.90 30.03 -13.30
CA HIS A 591 21.32 31.21 -14.04
C HIS A 591 20.19 31.71 -14.95
N THR A 592 19.96 33.02 -14.94
CA THR A 592 18.89 33.68 -15.69
C THR A 592 18.96 33.35 -17.19
N GLY A 593 17.88 32.78 -17.72
CA GLY A 593 17.78 32.44 -19.15
C GLY A 593 18.48 31.16 -19.59
N CYS A 594 19.12 30.39 -18.68
CA CYS A 594 19.80 29.14 -19.04
C CYS A 594 18.83 27.95 -19.15
N GLY A 595 18.18 27.56 -18.05
CA GLY A 595 17.22 26.45 -18.04
C GLY A 595 17.79 25.05 -18.27
N ASP A 596 19.11 24.89 -18.52
CA ASP A 596 19.73 23.57 -18.73
C ASP A 596 19.61 22.69 -17.46
N PRO A 597 19.16 21.43 -17.58
CA PRO A 597 19.15 20.48 -16.46
C PRO A 597 20.56 20.21 -15.91
N ILE A 598 20.69 20.13 -14.59
CA ILE A 598 21.96 19.76 -13.92
C ILE A 598 22.31 18.29 -14.25
N LEU A 599 23.54 17.98 -14.65
CA LEU A 599 23.89 16.63 -15.10
C LEU A 599 24.07 15.66 -13.93
N LEU A 600 23.97 14.35 -14.20
CA LEU A 600 24.23 13.31 -13.18
C LEU A 600 25.67 13.37 -12.63
N THR A 601 26.65 13.70 -13.47
CA THR A 601 28.05 13.87 -13.06
C THR A 601 28.19 15.00 -12.04
N ASP A 602 27.44 16.09 -12.21
CA ASP A 602 27.41 17.21 -11.26
C ASP A 602 26.83 16.73 -9.91
N PHE A 603 25.70 16.02 -9.92
CA PHE A 603 25.10 15.50 -8.68
C PHE A 603 26.01 14.53 -7.92
N ARG A 604 26.69 13.61 -8.61
CA ARG A 604 27.64 12.66 -8.00
C ARG A 604 28.82 13.37 -7.33
N THR A 605 29.20 14.54 -7.84
CA THR A 605 30.31 15.33 -7.29
C THR A 605 29.85 16.23 -6.14
N LEU A 606 28.62 16.75 -6.23
CA LEU A 606 28.08 17.69 -5.25
C LEU A 606 27.54 16.99 -3.99
N LEU A 607 26.89 15.84 -4.13
CA LEU A 607 26.12 15.16 -3.09
C LEU A 607 26.77 13.86 -2.62
N SER A 608 26.53 13.47 -1.37
CA SER A 608 26.83 12.11 -0.89
C SER A 608 25.85 11.09 -1.48
N ASN A 609 26.21 9.81 -1.48
CA ASN A 609 25.33 8.74 -1.97
C ASN A 609 23.95 8.73 -1.26
N ASP A 610 23.92 8.94 0.05
CA ASP A 610 22.66 8.99 0.81
C ASP A 610 21.77 10.15 0.36
N LYS A 611 22.36 11.33 0.14
CA LYS A 611 21.66 12.53 -0.36
C LYS A 611 21.19 12.38 -1.80
N LEU A 612 21.98 11.69 -2.63
CA LEU A 612 21.59 11.35 -3.98
C LEU A 612 20.37 10.41 -3.99
N ASP A 613 20.33 9.42 -3.09
CA ASP A 613 19.16 8.54 -2.94
C ASP A 613 17.93 9.28 -2.40
N GLU A 614 18.10 10.23 -1.47
CA GLU A 614 17.02 11.13 -1.04
C GLU A 614 16.47 11.96 -2.21
N LEU A 615 17.34 12.47 -3.08
CA LEU A 615 16.98 13.23 -4.28
C LEU A 615 16.16 12.38 -5.26
N PHE A 616 16.61 11.16 -5.55
CA PHE A 616 15.87 10.26 -6.43
C PHE A 616 14.52 9.84 -5.87
N ARG A 617 14.42 9.63 -4.54
CA ARG A 617 13.12 9.41 -3.89
C ARG A 617 12.21 10.62 -4.02
N ALA A 618 12.73 11.83 -3.93
CA ALA A 618 11.94 13.06 -4.13
C ALA A 618 11.46 13.19 -5.58
N SER A 619 12.32 12.92 -6.56
CA SER A 619 11.97 12.89 -7.99
C SER A 619 10.87 11.88 -8.30
N LEU A 620 10.99 10.66 -7.75
CA LEU A 620 9.98 9.62 -7.88
C LEU A 620 8.62 10.04 -7.34
N ARG A 621 8.59 10.72 -6.20
CA ARG A 621 7.34 11.27 -5.65
C ARG A 621 6.72 12.32 -6.57
N ALA A 622 7.52 13.25 -7.08
CA ALA A 622 7.05 14.27 -8.00
C ALA A 622 6.51 13.65 -9.30
N PHE A 623 7.21 12.66 -9.85
CA PHE A 623 6.78 11.92 -11.05
C PHE A 623 5.42 11.25 -10.85
N VAL A 624 5.25 10.48 -9.77
CA VAL A 624 3.96 9.81 -9.46
C VAL A 624 2.85 10.84 -9.27
N ALA A 625 3.10 11.95 -8.57
CA ALA A 625 2.13 13.03 -8.40
C ALA A 625 1.72 13.68 -9.74
N SER A 626 2.67 13.82 -10.68
CA SER A 626 2.43 14.38 -12.01
C SER A 626 1.75 13.41 -13.00
N SER A 627 1.63 12.12 -12.65
CA SER A 627 1.17 11.06 -13.57
C SER A 627 -0.34 11.05 -13.87
N SER A 628 -1.08 12.07 -13.41
CA SER A 628 -2.55 12.16 -13.52
C SER A 628 -3.30 10.92 -13.01
N GLY A 629 -2.72 10.19 -12.05
CA GLY A 629 -3.30 8.99 -11.46
C GLY A 629 -2.95 7.68 -12.16
N THR A 630 -2.10 7.69 -13.20
CA THR A 630 -1.61 6.48 -13.87
C THR A 630 -0.81 5.58 -12.94
N TYR A 631 -0.04 6.18 -12.03
CA TYR A 631 0.77 5.48 -11.04
C TYR A 631 0.36 5.85 -9.62
N ARG A 632 0.46 4.89 -8.71
CA ARG A 632 0.28 5.11 -7.28
C ARG A 632 1.33 4.38 -6.46
N PHE A 633 1.69 4.95 -5.31
CA PHE A 633 2.47 4.24 -4.31
C PHE A 633 1.65 3.13 -3.68
N CYS A 634 2.33 2.07 -3.27
CA CYS A 634 1.76 1.03 -2.42
C CYS A 634 1.15 1.70 -1.18
N PRO A 635 -0.10 1.35 -0.79
CA PRO A 635 -0.75 1.95 0.38
C PRO A 635 -0.07 1.62 1.71
N SER A 636 0.82 0.62 1.73
CA SER A 636 1.56 0.23 2.93
C SER A 636 2.45 1.38 3.41
N PRO A 637 2.42 1.74 4.71
CA PRO A 637 3.27 2.79 5.26
C PRO A 637 4.75 2.56 4.95
N ASP A 638 5.45 3.63 4.60
CA ASP A 638 6.89 3.64 4.26
C ASP A 638 7.31 2.69 3.13
N CYS A 639 6.36 2.15 2.35
CA CYS A 639 6.67 1.27 1.23
C CYS A 639 7.05 2.09 -0.01
N PRO A 640 8.25 1.91 -0.58
CA PRO A 640 8.70 2.68 -1.75
C PRO A 640 8.15 2.13 -3.07
N SER A 641 7.40 1.03 -3.04
CA SER A 641 6.90 0.38 -4.26
C SER A 641 5.79 1.19 -4.91
N ILE A 642 5.75 1.13 -6.24
CA ILE A 642 4.74 1.78 -7.09
C ILE A 642 4.04 0.70 -7.90
N TYR A 643 2.77 0.93 -8.21
CA TYR A 643 2.01 0.13 -9.16
C TYR A 643 1.28 1.01 -10.16
N ARG A 644 0.96 0.42 -11.31
CA ARG A 644 0.13 1.03 -12.34
C ARG A 644 -1.34 0.83 -11.96
N VAL A 645 -2.12 1.90 -12.02
CA VAL A 645 -3.56 1.84 -11.80
C VAL A 645 -4.20 1.11 -12.99
N ALA A 646 -5.13 0.20 -12.71
CA ALA A 646 -5.83 -0.53 -13.77
C ALA A 646 -6.74 0.43 -14.56
N ASP A 647 -6.79 0.23 -15.87
CA ASP A 647 -7.74 0.94 -16.72
C ASP A 647 -9.19 0.62 -16.30
N PRO A 648 -10.14 1.55 -16.50
CA PRO A 648 -11.53 1.37 -16.08
C PRO A 648 -12.14 0.06 -16.61
N ASP A 649 -11.77 -0.31 -17.84
CA ASP A 649 -12.35 -1.41 -18.62
C ASP A 649 -11.67 -2.78 -18.38
N THR A 650 -10.50 -2.81 -17.74
CA THR A 650 -9.76 -4.05 -17.43
C THR A 650 -10.32 -4.73 -16.18
N GLY A 651 -10.15 -6.04 -15.97
CA GLY A 651 -10.59 -6.72 -14.74
C GLY A 651 -9.95 -6.16 -13.45
N SER A 652 -10.48 -6.53 -12.27
CA SER A 652 -9.88 -6.14 -10.98
C SER A 652 -8.62 -6.98 -10.72
N GLU A 653 -7.47 -6.49 -11.17
CA GLU A 653 -6.20 -7.23 -11.02
C GLU A 653 -5.55 -6.96 -9.65
N PRO A 654 -5.06 -8.00 -8.94
CA PRO A 654 -4.27 -7.81 -7.73
C PRO A 654 -2.87 -7.31 -8.06
N PHE A 655 -2.47 -6.18 -7.45
CA PHE A 655 -1.07 -5.81 -7.33
C PHE A 655 -0.47 -6.44 -6.08
N THR A 656 0.45 -7.39 -6.24
CA THR A 656 1.27 -7.91 -5.12
C THR A 656 2.58 -7.12 -5.05
N CYS A 657 2.75 -6.36 -3.98
CA CYS A 657 3.95 -5.56 -3.77
C CYS A 657 5.18 -6.43 -3.52
N GLY A 658 6.25 -6.31 -4.32
CA GLY A 658 7.50 -7.05 -4.07
C GLY A 658 8.32 -6.55 -2.88
N ALA A 659 8.02 -5.37 -2.34
CA ALA A 659 8.75 -4.77 -1.22
C ALA A 659 8.16 -5.17 0.13
N CYS A 660 6.84 -5.03 0.28
CA CYS A 660 6.13 -5.34 1.51
C CYS A 660 5.27 -6.61 1.40
N TYR A 661 5.00 -7.15 0.21
CA TYR A 661 4.14 -8.33 0.00
C TYR A 661 2.66 -8.10 0.34
N SER A 662 2.20 -6.84 0.39
CA SER A 662 0.78 -6.53 0.48
C SER A 662 0.11 -6.72 -0.87
N ASP A 663 -1.11 -7.26 -0.85
CA ASP A 663 -1.97 -7.38 -2.03
C ASP A 663 -2.96 -6.21 -2.05
N THR A 664 -2.94 -5.44 -3.14
CA THR A 664 -3.74 -4.23 -3.32
C THR A 664 -4.57 -4.35 -4.58
N CYS A 665 -5.86 -4.01 -4.48
CA CYS A 665 -6.73 -3.89 -5.65
C CYS A 665 -6.32 -2.65 -6.46
N THR A 666 -5.95 -2.84 -7.73
CA THR A 666 -5.49 -1.75 -8.60
C THR A 666 -6.58 -0.77 -9.00
N LYS A 667 -7.88 -1.13 -8.84
CA LYS A 667 -9.04 -0.27 -9.10
C LYS A 667 -9.48 0.57 -7.91
N CYS A 668 -9.74 -0.08 -6.77
CA CYS A 668 -10.27 0.62 -5.59
C CYS A 668 -9.18 1.12 -4.64
N HIS A 669 -7.93 0.67 -4.83
CA HIS A 669 -6.74 0.99 -4.03
C HIS A 669 -6.82 0.54 -2.56
N LEU A 670 -7.79 -0.32 -2.25
CA LEU A 670 -7.90 -1.01 -0.97
C LEU A 670 -7.20 -2.37 -1.04
N GLU A 671 -7.31 -3.14 0.02
CA GLU A 671 -6.85 -4.53 0.03
C GLU A 671 -7.48 -5.30 -1.13
N TYR A 672 -6.73 -6.22 -1.69
CA TYR A 672 -7.30 -7.12 -2.68
C TYR A 672 -8.42 -7.97 -2.06
N HIS A 673 -9.57 -7.97 -2.72
CA HIS A 673 -10.81 -8.57 -2.24
C HIS A 673 -11.34 -9.58 -3.28
N PRO A 674 -10.81 -10.82 -3.29
CA PRO A 674 -11.25 -11.84 -4.25
C PRO A 674 -12.73 -12.17 -4.04
N PHE A 675 -13.39 -12.66 -5.09
CA PHE A 675 -14.82 -13.03 -5.13
C PHE A 675 -15.84 -11.91 -4.80
N VAL A 676 -15.40 -10.68 -4.52
CA VAL A 676 -16.28 -9.55 -4.16
C VAL A 676 -15.97 -8.32 -5.02
N SER A 677 -17.00 -7.57 -5.40
CA SER A 677 -16.84 -6.31 -6.15
C SER A 677 -16.27 -5.19 -5.28
N CYS A 678 -15.61 -4.21 -5.91
CA CYS A 678 -15.02 -3.06 -5.23
C CYS A 678 -16.05 -2.28 -4.40
N GLU A 679 -17.27 -2.12 -4.93
CA GLU A 679 -18.36 -1.41 -4.28
C GLU A 679 -18.79 -2.15 -3.00
N ARG A 680 -19.01 -3.46 -3.13
CA ARG A 680 -19.45 -4.31 -2.02
C ARG A 680 -18.40 -4.40 -0.92
N TYR A 681 -17.12 -4.47 -1.29
CA TYR A 681 -16.03 -4.51 -0.31
C TYR A 681 -15.92 -3.19 0.47
N ARG A 682 -16.12 -2.04 -0.18
CA ARG A 682 -16.17 -0.73 0.51
C ARG A 682 -17.28 -0.69 1.56
N GLU A 683 -18.48 -1.12 1.21
CA GLU A 683 -19.61 -1.21 2.15
C GLU A 683 -19.29 -2.09 3.38
N LEU A 684 -18.67 -3.25 3.15
CA LEU A 684 -18.25 -4.15 4.23
C LEU A 684 -17.18 -3.52 5.14
N LYS A 685 -16.28 -2.72 4.56
CA LYS A 685 -15.20 -2.06 5.31
C LYS A 685 -15.75 -0.92 6.18
N ASP A 686 -16.64 -0.11 5.61
CA ASP A 686 -17.20 1.08 6.24
C ASP A 686 -18.22 0.72 7.35
N ASP A 687 -19.16 -0.20 7.07
CA ASP A 687 -20.16 -0.61 8.05
C ASP A 687 -20.63 -2.07 7.85
N PRO A 688 -19.95 -3.06 8.47
CA PRO A 688 -20.26 -4.48 8.31
C PRO A 688 -21.54 -4.87 9.04
N GLU A 689 -21.93 -4.15 10.09
CA GLU A 689 -23.13 -4.45 10.88
C GLU A 689 -24.39 -4.05 10.11
N ILE A 690 -24.46 -2.83 9.58
CA ILE A 690 -25.57 -2.38 8.73
C ILE A 690 -25.63 -3.23 7.46
N THR A 691 -24.47 -3.54 6.89
CA THR A 691 -24.36 -4.40 5.72
C THR A 691 -24.93 -5.81 5.97
N SER A 692 -24.56 -6.43 7.09
CA SER A 692 -25.05 -7.77 7.47
C SER A 692 -26.54 -7.76 7.78
N LEU A 693 -27.02 -6.69 8.40
CA LEU A 693 -28.43 -6.51 8.70
C LEU A 693 -29.26 -6.37 7.41
N ARG A 694 -28.76 -5.62 6.42
CA ARG A 694 -29.37 -5.53 5.08
C ARG A 694 -29.37 -6.85 4.33
N GLU A 695 -28.30 -7.63 4.41
CA GLU A 695 -28.23 -8.97 3.79
C GLU A 695 -29.19 -9.96 4.45
N TRP A 696 -29.30 -9.95 5.78
CA TRP A 696 -30.27 -10.77 6.51
C TRP A 696 -31.73 -10.42 6.15
N CYS A 697 -32.02 -9.17 5.80
CA CYS A 697 -33.34 -8.74 5.34
C CYS A 697 -33.68 -9.18 3.91
N LYS A 698 -32.68 -9.44 3.04
CA LYS A 698 -32.93 -9.81 1.64
C LYS A 698 -33.63 -11.17 1.57
N GLY A 699 -34.78 -11.22 0.89
CA GLY A 699 -35.56 -12.44 0.71
C GLY A 699 -36.52 -12.78 1.85
N LYS A 700 -36.64 -11.95 2.89
CA LYS A 700 -37.64 -12.11 3.96
C LYS A 700 -38.86 -11.23 3.69
N GLU A 701 -40.01 -11.83 3.41
CA GLU A 701 -41.25 -11.08 3.14
C GLU A 701 -41.78 -10.29 4.34
N GLN A 702 -41.35 -10.65 5.55
CA GLN A 702 -41.77 -10.04 6.82
C GLN A 702 -40.83 -8.92 7.29
N VAL A 703 -39.82 -8.53 6.50
CA VAL A 703 -38.84 -7.52 6.87
C VAL A 703 -38.68 -6.50 5.74
N LYS A 704 -38.86 -5.22 6.04
CA LYS A 704 -38.73 -4.10 5.08
C LYS A 704 -37.95 -2.95 5.71
N SER A 705 -37.61 -1.93 4.93
CA SER A 705 -36.95 -0.71 5.43
C SER A 705 -37.94 0.45 5.46
N CYS A 706 -37.93 1.23 6.54
CA CYS A 706 -38.70 2.46 6.66
C CYS A 706 -38.17 3.49 5.66
N SER A 707 -39.04 4.00 4.80
CA SER A 707 -38.74 4.99 3.75
C SER A 707 -38.35 6.38 4.31
N ALA A 708 -38.64 6.68 5.58
CA ALA A 708 -38.29 7.95 6.21
C ALA A 708 -36.90 7.98 6.85
N CYS A 709 -36.47 6.88 7.47
CA CYS A 709 -35.24 6.86 8.28
C CYS A 709 -34.29 5.71 7.93
N GLY A 710 -34.67 4.82 7.01
CA GLY A 710 -33.88 3.67 6.59
C GLY A 710 -33.75 2.54 7.62
N GLN A 711 -34.36 2.70 8.82
CA GLN A 711 -34.37 1.64 9.84
C GLN A 711 -35.19 0.45 9.38
N ILE A 712 -34.76 -0.75 9.77
CA ILE A 712 -35.45 -1.98 9.43
C ILE A 712 -36.69 -2.13 10.31
N ILE A 713 -37.79 -2.44 9.64
CA ILE A 713 -39.11 -2.69 10.23
C ILE A 713 -39.51 -4.13 9.95
N GLU A 714 -40.01 -4.81 10.97
CA GLU A 714 -40.44 -6.20 10.92
C GLU A 714 -41.96 -6.27 11.13
N LYS A 715 -42.64 -7.05 10.30
CA LYS A 715 -44.08 -7.30 10.44
C LYS A 715 -44.30 -8.45 11.42
N VAL A 716 -44.83 -8.11 12.60
CA VAL A 716 -45.38 -9.08 13.54
C VAL A 716 -46.81 -9.38 13.10
N ASP A 717 -47.18 -10.67 13.07
CA ASP A 717 -48.32 -11.21 12.32
C ASP A 717 -49.65 -10.45 12.49
N GLY A 718 -50.42 -10.34 11.40
CA GLY A 718 -51.83 -9.90 11.40
C GLY A 718 -52.15 -8.42 11.15
N CYS A 719 -51.20 -7.47 11.28
CA CYS A 719 -51.47 -6.04 11.03
C CYS A 719 -50.60 -5.45 9.91
N ASN A 720 -51.19 -4.71 8.98
CA ASN A 720 -50.46 -4.01 7.92
C ASN A 720 -49.98 -2.61 8.33
N HIS A 721 -50.28 -2.16 9.54
CA HIS A 721 -49.78 -0.92 10.11
C HIS A 721 -48.60 -1.18 11.04
N ILE A 722 -47.46 -0.56 10.74
CA ILE A 722 -46.21 -0.72 11.49
C ILE A 722 -45.73 0.64 12.01
N GLU A 723 -45.52 0.76 13.32
CA GLU A 723 -44.90 1.94 13.91
C GLU A 723 -43.38 1.78 13.90
N CYS A 724 -42.69 2.68 13.20
CA CYS A 724 -41.23 2.70 13.16
C CYS A 724 -40.66 3.37 14.40
N LYS A 725 -39.48 2.94 14.86
CA LYS A 725 -38.74 3.55 15.99
C LYS A 725 -38.42 5.05 15.84
N CYS A 726 -38.57 5.62 14.64
CA CYS A 726 -38.45 7.05 14.41
C CYS A 726 -39.76 7.83 14.71
N GLY A 727 -40.79 7.15 15.21
CA GLY A 727 -42.09 7.72 15.57
C GLY A 727 -43.05 7.94 14.40
N LYS A 728 -42.79 7.33 13.23
CA LYS A 728 -43.67 7.42 12.06
C LYS A 728 -44.41 6.11 11.81
N HIS A 729 -45.64 6.22 11.32
CA HIS A 729 -46.53 5.11 11.02
C HIS A 729 -46.37 4.70 9.55
N VAL A 730 -46.16 3.41 9.27
CA VAL A 730 -45.83 2.89 7.94
C VAL A 730 -46.86 1.85 7.50
N CYS A 731 -47.41 2.00 6.30
CA CYS A 731 -48.23 0.96 5.69
C CYS A 731 -47.34 -0.14 5.11
N TRP A 732 -47.51 -1.38 5.56
CA TRP A 732 -46.71 -2.52 5.13
C TRP A 732 -46.88 -2.85 3.64
N VAL A 733 -48.05 -2.57 3.06
CA VAL A 733 -48.38 -2.94 1.68
C VAL A 733 -47.63 -2.07 0.69
N CYS A 734 -47.69 -0.74 0.86
CA CYS A 734 -47.15 0.24 -0.08
C CYS A 734 -45.92 1.02 0.42
N LEU A 735 -45.55 0.89 1.71
CA LEU A 735 -44.47 1.62 2.36
C LEU A 735 -44.65 3.15 2.45
N GLU A 736 -45.89 3.64 2.30
CA GLU A 736 -46.23 5.04 2.59
C GLU A 736 -46.16 5.34 4.09
N ILE A 737 -45.84 6.60 4.41
CA ILE A 737 -45.51 7.05 5.76
C ILE A 737 -46.48 8.14 6.23
N PHE A 738 -46.96 7.98 7.45
CA PHE A 738 -47.92 8.86 8.09
C PHE A 738 -47.38 9.39 9.41
N LEU A 739 -47.83 10.59 9.77
CA LEU A 739 -47.46 11.22 11.05
C LEU A 739 -48.32 10.71 12.20
N GLU A 740 -49.58 10.35 11.91
CA GLU A 740 -50.52 9.83 12.89
C GLU A 740 -51.01 8.42 12.50
N SER A 741 -51.33 7.61 13.51
CA SER A 741 -51.80 6.24 13.32
C SER A 741 -53.11 6.18 12.53
N ASP A 742 -54.01 7.14 12.73
CA ASP A 742 -55.34 7.14 12.12
C ASP A 742 -55.27 7.38 10.61
N GLU A 743 -54.36 8.24 10.15
CA GLU A 743 -54.09 8.48 8.74
C GLU A 743 -53.62 7.20 8.02
N CYS A 744 -52.80 6.39 8.71
CA CYS A 744 -52.34 5.11 8.15
C CYS A 744 -53.48 4.10 8.06
N TYR A 745 -54.36 4.01 9.05
CA TYR A 745 -55.53 3.13 8.99
C TYR A 745 -56.54 3.59 7.93
N ASP A 746 -56.74 4.90 7.77
CA ASP A 746 -57.59 5.45 6.71
C ASP A 746 -57.04 5.15 5.32
N HIS A 747 -55.72 5.28 5.12
CA HIS A 747 -55.07 4.88 3.88
C HIS A 747 -55.28 3.39 3.57
N MET A 748 -55.08 2.50 4.55
CA MET A 748 -55.28 1.05 4.34
C MET A 748 -56.73 0.70 4.02
N ARG A 749 -57.70 1.35 4.68
CA ARG A 749 -59.14 1.17 4.42
C ARG A 749 -59.55 1.67 3.04
N THR A 750 -58.98 2.79 2.58
CA THR A 750 -59.40 3.45 1.33
C THR A 750 -58.68 2.91 0.10
N ILE A 751 -57.38 2.62 0.20
CA ILE A 751 -56.52 2.24 -0.93
C ILE A 751 -56.37 0.71 -1.03
N HIS A 752 -56.20 0.02 0.10
CA HIS A 752 -55.91 -1.41 0.12
C HIS A 752 -57.13 -2.27 0.50
N LEU A 753 -58.25 -1.66 0.89
CA LEU A 753 -59.49 -2.33 1.33
C LEU A 753 -59.23 -3.42 2.38
N SER A 754 -58.18 -3.23 3.19
CA SER A 754 -57.70 -4.16 4.20
C SER A 754 -57.48 -3.43 5.53
N ILE A 755 -57.73 -4.09 6.66
CA ILE A 755 -57.39 -3.59 8.00
C ILE A 755 -56.13 -4.31 8.46
#